data_AF-D5C0Y5-F1
#
_entry.id   AF-D5C0Y5-F1
#
_cell.length_a   1.000
_cell.length_b   1.000
_cell.length_c   1.000
_cell.angle_alpha   90.00
_cell.angle_beta   90.00
_cell.angle_gamma   90.00
#
_symmetry.space_group_name_H-M   'P 1'
#
loop_
_entity.id
_entity.type
_entity.pdbx_description
1 polymer ?
#
loop_
_entity_poly.entity_id
_entity_poly.type
_entity_poly.pdbx_seq_one_letter_code
_entity_poly.pdbx_strand_id
1 'polypeptide(L)'
;MSYTYLLSPSIGIARLGNSPTDFYLAPTEIGGLPLECDANGNATGAAFSSFKDSAGRVKRQAQPFRVMRTKDNKNYEEITLSTEGVASIHWTVHLANKKAAWYQFSELQGNLLLGEGNSYKNQKIPLRNNTVTDSSARQKLIIDPGPRTLSGANQSIEVARTNIPSDYPHGSFPNSSPKYGWPINSLGTIKTDREGRLLVLGAYGRAGGDEPITSYGGADTWYDDIADGPVECTVEFTDGTRISLNSWVACCSPDFAPEIVNISTLDDTMFDVGVRHFNLVPDMHANGAWNTDFVANYQRDILPIIQRISRYQWVSNVQSMSAFCSYIFDFSDPSPANAANRQQYFSYFRKPTIYTPNGIEGESITLFSEDNIPMMPLNSGSNSVSNVDIEKFLTLNQTQYFLLSQWAEGKFVNDPNYQPYPLCSATSAAMGNCVGLPMCPGIEVTWSMQNPAIYASPYRIAQSGDESNYQMHGLSPSRDETEGGGCEPGDLTKRMAIPWQADFFNCTIQYVNFTDPDINKLNGMPLPPSYYAYWWPPQAPWDVLTGDLTAAEQALAHTPAGLQVNYARGINSYVQMITEWSYLGFIRNQNSGANSNRFPYLVETERLHGMFEYQDVPVSQISHNPDDSETTVPIWYSKPQQKLAPEHAELLRLRVEEEMFREIAVAESQRQRTPRRGTRTRF
;
A
#
# COMPACT_ATOMS: atom_id res chain seq x y z
N MET A 1 10.44 -37.18 -14.97
CA MET A 1 10.14 -36.35 -13.79
C MET A 1 8.73 -35.81 -13.94
N SER A 2 7.89 -35.97 -12.93
CA SER A 2 6.52 -35.41 -12.87
C SER A 2 6.59 -33.89 -12.70
N TYR A 3 5.57 -33.19 -13.18
CA TYR A 3 5.44 -31.75 -12.98
C TYR A 3 4.97 -31.40 -11.57
N THR A 4 5.48 -30.30 -11.02
CA THR A 4 4.92 -29.58 -9.88
C THR A 4 4.23 -28.31 -10.39
N TYR A 5 3.12 -27.91 -9.78
CA TYR A 5 2.28 -26.81 -10.22
C TYR A 5 2.15 -25.75 -9.13
N LEU A 6 1.98 -24.48 -9.52
CA LEU A 6 1.74 -23.36 -8.60
C LEU A 6 0.92 -22.25 -9.26
N LEU A 7 0.32 -21.40 -8.42
CA LEU A 7 -0.23 -20.11 -8.85
C LEU A 7 0.81 -19.00 -8.75
N SER A 8 0.81 -18.14 -9.76
CA SER A 8 1.70 -16.97 -9.87
C SER A 8 0.88 -15.71 -10.22
N PRO A 9 1.02 -14.60 -9.47
CA PRO A 9 1.78 -14.50 -8.22
C PRO A 9 1.13 -15.31 -7.10
N SER A 10 1.83 -15.44 -5.98
CA SER A 10 1.32 -16.12 -4.78
C SER A 10 0.56 -15.23 -3.82
N ILE A 11 0.78 -13.94 -3.94
CA ILE A 11 -0.07 -12.89 -3.41
C ILE A 11 -0.16 -11.85 -4.52
N GLY A 12 -1.37 -11.54 -4.94
CA GLY A 12 -1.63 -10.55 -5.97
C GLY A 12 -2.12 -9.21 -5.42
N ILE A 13 -1.87 -8.12 -6.15
CA ILE A 13 -2.29 -6.76 -5.78
C ILE A 13 -3.17 -6.16 -6.88
N ALA A 14 -4.46 -6.08 -6.59
CA ALA A 14 -5.39 -5.25 -7.34
C ALA A 14 -5.48 -3.86 -6.69
N ARG A 15 -5.83 -2.84 -7.49
CA ARG A 15 -6.01 -1.48 -6.97
C ARG A 15 -7.36 -0.90 -7.37
N LEU A 16 -7.99 -0.22 -6.42
CA LEU A 16 -9.29 0.42 -6.58
C LEU A 16 -9.23 1.52 -7.66
N GLY A 17 -10.39 1.81 -8.25
CA GLY A 17 -10.54 2.84 -9.29
C GLY A 17 -12.01 3.12 -9.55
N ASN A 18 -12.38 4.41 -9.65
CA ASN A 18 -13.77 4.81 -9.86
C ASN A 18 -14.19 4.81 -11.34
N SER A 19 -13.35 4.35 -12.27
CA SER A 19 -13.79 4.06 -13.63
C SER A 19 -14.66 2.79 -13.65
N PRO A 20 -15.88 2.85 -14.21
CA PRO A 20 -16.80 1.72 -14.20
C PRO A 20 -16.31 0.57 -15.10
N THR A 21 -15.68 0.91 -16.23
CA THR A 21 -15.35 -0.06 -17.29
C THR A 21 -13.87 -0.19 -17.57
N ASP A 22 -13.10 0.90 -17.42
CA ASP A 22 -11.73 0.94 -17.90
C ASP A 22 -10.77 0.50 -16.79
N PHE A 23 -9.81 -0.36 -17.17
CA PHE A 23 -8.80 -0.92 -16.28
C PHE A 23 -7.52 -1.22 -17.05
N TYR A 24 -6.44 -1.44 -16.31
CA TYR A 24 -5.15 -1.90 -16.82
C TYR A 24 -4.67 -3.10 -15.99
N LEU A 25 -3.67 -3.83 -16.47
CA LEU A 25 -3.09 -4.96 -15.72
C LEU A 25 -1.97 -4.49 -14.79
N ALA A 26 -1.82 -5.18 -13.66
CA ALA A 26 -0.74 -4.96 -12.70
C ALA A 26 0.65 -5.01 -13.37
N PRO A 27 1.62 -4.24 -12.84
CA PRO A 27 2.99 -4.25 -13.34
C PRO A 27 3.66 -5.62 -13.15
N THR A 28 4.62 -5.91 -14.02
CA THR A 28 5.39 -7.18 -13.99
C THR A 28 6.77 -7.04 -13.35
N GLU A 29 7.10 -5.86 -12.83
CA GLU A 29 8.35 -5.55 -12.13
C GLU A 29 8.13 -4.53 -11.01
N ILE A 30 9.11 -4.43 -10.11
CA ILE A 30 9.12 -3.45 -9.02
C ILE A 30 9.42 -2.05 -9.59
N GLY A 31 8.59 -1.07 -9.28
CA GLY A 31 8.69 0.28 -9.87
C GLY A 31 8.25 0.34 -11.33
N GLY A 32 7.59 -0.71 -11.82
CA GLY A 32 7.10 -0.78 -13.20
C GLY A 32 5.78 -0.06 -13.39
N LEU A 33 5.56 0.49 -14.59
CA LEU A 33 4.24 0.96 -14.98
C LEU A 33 3.28 -0.23 -15.19
N PRO A 34 1.97 -0.01 -15.02
CA PRO A 34 0.96 -1.01 -15.38
C PRO A 34 0.97 -1.32 -16.88
N LEU A 35 0.30 -2.42 -17.28
CA LEU A 35 0.22 -2.84 -18.69
C LEU A 35 -1.15 -2.53 -19.29
N GLU A 36 -1.16 -2.02 -20.52
CA GLU A 36 -2.40 -1.82 -21.29
C GLU A 36 -3.05 -3.16 -21.64
N CYS A 37 -4.38 -3.21 -21.54
CA CYS A 37 -5.17 -4.36 -21.93
C CYS A 37 -6.45 -3.98 -22.69
N ASP A 38 -7.01 -4.96 -23.40
CA ASP A 38 -8.37 -4.84 -23.94
C ASP A 38 -9.44 -4.98 -22.83
N ALA A 39 -10.71 -4.84 -23.18
CA ALA A 39 -11.83 -4.96 -22.25
C ALA A 39 -11.96 -6.35 -21.58
N ASN A 40 -11.33 -7.38 -22.15
CA ASN A 40 -11.28 -8.71 -21.57
C ASN A 40 -10.06 -8.93 -20.67
N GLY A 41 -9.11 -7.98 -20.65
CA GLY A 41 -7.88 -8.03 -19.88
C GLY A 41 -6.75 -8.79 -20.57
N ASN A 42 -6.78 -8.87 -21.90
CA ASN A 42 -5.64 -9.36 -22.67
C ASN A 42 -4.63 -8.22 -22.87
N ALA A 43 -3.37 -8.43 -22.48
CA ALA A 43 -2.31 -7.45 -22.67
C ALA A 43 -2.16 -7.10 -24.16
N THR A 44 -2.14 -5.81 -24.48
CA THR A 44 -2.02 -5.33 -25.88
C THR A 44 -0.57 -5.22 -26.35
N GLY A 45 0.38 -5.14 -25.40
CA GLY A 45 1.79 -4.84 -25.67
C GLY A 45 2.05 -3.37 -26.00
N ALA A 46 1.03 -2.51 -25.98
CA ALA A 46 1.20 -1.07 -26.13
C ALA A 46 1.90 -0.47 -24.91
N ALA A 47 2.61 0.64 -25.11
CA ALA A 47 3.15 1.43 -24.01
C ALA A 47 1.99 1.98 -23.16
N PHE A 48 2.20 2.01 -21.84
CA PHE A 48 1.20 2.53 -20.90
C PHE A 48 0.84 3.98 -21.20
N SER A 49 -0.45 4.26 -21.31
CA SER A 49 -0.97 5.54 -21.78
C SER A 49 -1.40 6.45 -20.65
N SER A 50 -2.33 6.02 -19.79
CA SER A 50 -3.01 6.90 -18.83
C SER A 50 -3.67 6.12 -17.69
N PHE A 51 -3.56 6.67 -16.48
CA PHE A 51 -4.13 6.11 -15.25
C PHE A 51 -5.62 6.42 -15.09
N LYS A 52 -6.14 7.42 -15.81
CA LYS A 52 -7.55 7.81 -15.75
C LYS A 52 -8.25 7.56 -17.08
N ASP A 53 -9.56 7.38 -17.05
CA ASP A 53 -10.37 7.32 -18.26
C ASP A 53 -10.59 8.72 -18.85
N SER A 54 -11.25 8.79 -20.01
CA SER A 54 -11.53 10.07 -20.68
C SER A 54 -12.41 11.02 -19.88
N ALA A 55 -13.07 10.52 -18.81
CA ALA A 55 -13.87 11.33 -17.91
C ALA A 55 -13.09 11.76 -16.64
N GLY A 56 -11.80 11.42 -16.55
CA GLY A 56 -10.97 11.74 -15.39
C GLY A 56 -11.18 10.82 -14.20
N ARG A 57 -11.82 9.66 -14.37
CA ARG A 57 -11.97 8.66 -13.29
C ARG A 57 -10.77 7.73 -13.29
N VAL A 58 -10.27 7.38 -12.12
CA VAL A 58 -9.15 6.45 -11.94
C VAL A 58 -9.53 5.06 -12.44
N LYS A 59 -8.76 4.53 -13.39
CA LYS A 59 -8.90 3.16 -13.87
C LYS A 59 -8.46 2.18 -12.78
N ARG A 60 -9.13 1.02 -12.73
CA ARG A 60 -8.76 -0.05 -11.79
C ARG A 60 -7.49 -0.76 -12.24
N GLN A 61 -6.69 -1.25 -11.30
CA GLN A 61 -5.60 -2.19 -11.59
C GLN A 61 -6.11 -3.62 -11.39
N ALA A 62 -6.13 -4.40 -12.47
CA ALA A 62 -6.44 -5.82 -12.46
C ALA A 62 -5.18 -6.64 -12.18
N GLN A 63 -5.24 -7.58 -11.26
CA GLN A 63 -4.16 -8.52 -11.01
C GLN A 63 -4.38 -9.83 -11.78
N PRO A 64 -3.49 -10.18 -12.73
CA PRO A 64 -3.52 -11.48 -13.38
C PRO A 64 -2.97 -12.59 -12.48
N PHE A 65 -3.59 -13.76 -12.54
CA PHE A 65 -3.08 -15.01 -11.97
C PHE A 65 -2.93 -16.07 -13.06
N ARG A 66 -1.81 -16.78 -12.98
CA ARG A 66 -1.39 -17.80 -13.95
C ARG A 66 -1.13 -19.12 -13.25
N VAL A 67 -1.47 -20.22 -13.91
CA VAL A 67 -1.02 -21.55 -13.50
C VAL A 67 0.34 -21.81 -14.13
N MET A 68 1.34 -22.08 -13.31
CA MET A 68 2.69 -22.42 -13.75
C MET A 68 3.01 -23.86 -13.38
N ARG A 69 3.79 -24.56 -14.21
CA ARG A 69 4.40 -25.85 -13.86
C ARG A 69 5.90 -25.85 -14.06
N THR A 70 6.58 -26.73 -13.33
CA THR A 70 8.03 -26.91 -13.39
C THR A 70 8.42 -28.36 -13.15
N LYS A 71 9.59 -28.77 -13.64
CA LYS A 71 10.22 -30.08 -13.36
C LYS A 71 11.42 -29.98 -12.42
N ASP A 72 11.99 -28.79 -12.28
CA ASP A 72 13.28 -28.54 -11.64
C ASP A 72 13.26 -27.36 -10.66
N ASN A 73 12.09 -26.75 -10.43
CA ASN A 73 11.87 -25.55 -9.62
C ASN A 73 12.67 -24.32 -10.10
N LYS A 74 13.16 -24.33 -11.34
CA LYS A 74 13.95 -23.25 -11.95
C LYS A 74 13.29 -22.73 -13.22
N ASN A 75 12.84 -23.64 -14.07
CA ASN A 75 12.17 -23.33 -15.32
C ASN A 75 10.67 -23.52 -15.15
N TYR A 76 9.92 -22.43 -15.25
CA TYR A 76 8.47 -22.42 -15.15
C TYR A 76 7.84 -22.22 -16.52
N GLU A 77 6.88 -23.06 -16.86
CA GLU A 77 6.05 -22.92 -18.05
C GLU A 77 4.60 -22.67 -17.63
N GLU A 78 3.93 -21.76 -18.35
CA GLU A 78 2.54 -21.43 -18.10
C GLU A 78 1.61 -22.51 -18.69
N ILE A 79 0.49 -22.72 -18.01
CA ILE A 79 -0.62 -23.56 -18.46
C ILE A 79 -1.87 -22.71 -18.61
N THR A 80 -2.55 -22.90 -19.73
CA THR A 80 -3.76 -22.20 -20.14
C THR A 80 -4.80 -23.21 -20.64
N LEU A 81 -5.98 -22.73 -21.02
CA LEU A 81 -7.02 -23.56 -21.67
C LEU A 81 -6.57 -24.16 -23.02
N SER A 82 -5.54 -23.59 -23.66
CA SER A 82 -4.99 -24.09 -24.93
C SER A 82 -3.85 -25.09 -24.74
N THR A 83 -3.42 -25.34 -23.50
CA THR A 83 -2.34 -26.30 -23.22
C THR A 83 -2.83 -27.73 -23.43
N GLU A 84 -2.07 -28.54 -24.16
CA GLU A 84 -2.41 -29.94 -24.43
C GLU A 84 -2.65 -30.72 -23.13
N GLY A 85 -3.74 -31.48 -23.10
CA GLY A 85 -4.14 -32.29 -21.95
C GLY A 85 -4.95 -31.53 -20.89
N VAL A 86 -5.11 -30.21 -20.97
CA VAL A 86 -5.99 -29.44 -20.07
C VAL A 86 -7.43 -29.53 -20.58
N ALA A 87 -8.34 -30.00 -19.73
CA ALA A 87 -9.78 -30.04 -20.01
C ALA A 87 -10.48 -28.75 -19.54
N SER A 88 -10.16 -28.27 -18.33
CA SER A 88 -10.72 -27.03 -17.79
C SER A 88 -9.82 -26.42 -16.71
N ILE A 89 -10.02 -25.13 -16.48
CA ILE A 89 -9.44 -24.36 -15.37
C ILE A 89 -10.58 -23.65 -14.66
N HIS A 90 -10.76 -23.95 -13.38
CA HIS A 90 -11.77 -23.36 -12.50
C HIS A 90 -11.09 -22.46 -11.47
N TRP A 91 -11.50 -21.21 -11.41
CA TRP A 91 -11.00 -20.22 -10.45
C TRP A 91 -12.08 -19.89 -9.44
N THR A 92 -11.77 -19.98 -8.16
CA THR A 92 -12.63 -19.53 -7.06
C THR A 92 -11.92 -18.41 -6.30
N VAL A 93 -12.60 -17.29 -6.08
CA VAL A 93 -12.06 -16.15 -5.33
C VAL A 93 -13.06 -15.76 -4.26
N HIS A 94 -12.59 -15.62 -3.02
CA HIS A 94 -13.41 -15.22 -1.88
C HIS A 94 -12.85 -13.93 -1.27
N LEU A 95 -13.38 -12.78 -1.68
CA LEU A 95 -12.98 -11.48 -1.13
C LEU A 95 -13.84 -11.11 0.07
N ALA A 96 -13.24 -10.59 1.13
CA ALA A 96 -13.98 -10.00 2.26
C ALA A 96 -13.30 -8.76 2.82
N ASN A 97 -14.07 -7.94 3.54
CA ASN A 97 -13.59 -6.80 4.33
C ASN A 97 -14.00 -6.96 5.79
N LYS A 98 -13.02 -7.18 6.67
CA LYS A 98 -13.24 -7.35 8.12
C LYS A 98 -12.98 -6.08 8.94
N LYS A 99 -12.68 -4.94 8.31
CA LYS A 99 -12.23 -3.73 9.03
C LYS A 99 -13.22 -3.25 10.08
N ALA A 100 -14.53 -3.26 9.80
CA ALA A 100 -15.56 -2.82 10.73
C ALA A 100 -15.76 -3.78 11.91
N ALA A 101 -15.38 -5.05 11.74
CA ALA A 101 -15.45 -6.07 12.77
C ALA A 101 -14.20 -6.13 13.67
N TRP A 102 -13.09 -5.50 13.25
CA TRP A 102 -11.80 -5.61 13.93
C TRP A 102 -11.57 -4.57 15.03
N TYR A 103 -10.41 -4.61 15.68
CA TYR A 103 -9.95 -3.64 16.66
C TYR A 103 -9.72 -2.24 16.07
N GLN A 104 -9.83 -1.20 16.91
CA GLN A 104 -9.32 0.12 16.57
C GLN A 104 -7.81 0.03 16.31
N PHE A 105 -7.32 0.80 15.33
CA PHE A 105 -5.88 0.86 15.12
C PHE A 105 -5.21 1.63 16.27
N SER A 106 -4.15 1.06 16.85
CA SER A 106 -3.41 1.62 17.98
C SER A 106 -1.92 1.34 17.82
N GLU A 107 -1.38 1.84 16.70
CA GLU A 107 0.03 1.70 16.31
C GLU A 107 0.55 0.25 16.41
N LEU A 108 1.45 -0.04 17.36
CA LEU A 108 2.04 -1.36 17.57
C LEU A 108 1.29 -2.21 18.60
N GLN A 109 0.31 -1.66 19.32
CA GLN A 109 -0.48 -2.43 20.28
C GLN A 109 -1.35 -3.47 19.53
N GLY A 110 -1.24 -4.73 19.93
CA GLY A 110 -1.80 -5.88 19.23
C GLY A 110 -0.78 -6.67 18.43
N ASN A 111 0.42 -6.12 18.17
CA ASN A 111 1.47 -6.82 17.43
C ASN A 111 2.17 -7.86 18.31
N LEU A 112 1.90 -9.14 18.03
CA LEU A 112 2.44 -10.27 18.78
C LEU A 112 3.94 -10.52 18.56
N LEU A 113 4.59 -9.81 17.64
CA LEU A 113 6.06 -9.79 17.57
C LEU A 113 6.69 -9.12 18.81
N LEU A 114 5.93 -8.26 19.52
CA LEU A 114 6.30 -7.72 20.83
C LEU A 114 5.93 -8.65 22.00
N GLY A 115 5.45 -9.86 21.70
CA GLY A 115 5.05 -10.89 22.66
C GLY A 115 3.58 -10.84 23.08
N GLU A 116 3.13 -11.89 23.75
CA GLU A 116 1.73 -12.09 24.17
C GLU A 116 1.19 -10.96 25.06
N GLY A 117 2.05 -10.33 25.86
CA GLY A 117 1.70 -9.17 26.68
C GLY A 117 1.20 -7.98 25.85
N ASN A 118 1.57 -7.93 24.57
CA ASN A 118 1.13 -6.91 23.62
C ASN A 118 -0.11 -7.30 22.81
N SER A 119 -0.76 -8.44 23.08
CA SER A 119 -2.00 -8.80 22.39
C SER A 119 -3.10 -7.73 22.56
N TYR A 120 -4.01 -7.62 21.60
CA TYR A 120 -5.11 -6.64 21.66
C TYR A 120 -5.90 -6.72 22.97
N LYS A 121 -6.12 -7.94 23.48
CA LYS A 121 -6.82 -8.20 24.74
C LYS A 121 -6.04 -7.67 25.94
N ASN A 122 -4.74 -7.94 26.02
CA ASN A 122 -3.88 -7.50 27.13
C ASN A 122 -3.69 -5.99 27.13
N GLN A 123 -3.59 -5.38 25.94
CA GLN A 123 -3.53 -3.93 25.74
C GLN A 123 -4.90 -3.24 25.87
N LYS A 124 -5.98 -4.02 26.04
CA LYS A 124 -7.37 -3.54 26.19
C LYS A 124 -7.81 -2.64 25.02
N ILE A 125 -7.36 -2.96 23.82
CA ILE A 125 -7.75 -2.21 22.62
C ILE A 125 -9.24 -2.49 22.34
N PRO A 126 -10.07 -1.45 22.17
CA PRO A 126 -11.48 -1.64 21.88
C PRO A 126 -11.69 -2.16 20.46
N LEU A 127 -12.71 -3.00 20.28
CA LEU A 127 -13.24 -3.31 18.95
C LEU A 127 -13.84 -2.05 18.31
N ARG A 128 -13.76 -1.93 16.99
CA ARG A 128 -14.64 -1.04 16.21
C ARG A 128 -16.08 -1.51 16.36
N ASN A 129 -17.03 -0.58 16.35
CA ASN A 129 -18.44 -0.87 16.59
C ASN A 129 -18.65 -1.67 17.90
N ASN A 130 -17.99 -1.27 18.99
CA ASN A 130 -17.96 -2.04 20.25
C ASN A 130 -19.34 -2.17 20.93
N THR A 131 -20.32 -1.37 20.52
CA THR A 131 -21.72 -1.49 20.95
C THR A 131 -22.40 -2.74 20.39
N VAL A 132 -21.87 -3.31 19.30
CA VAL A 132 -22.30 -4.59 18.73
C VAL A 132 -21.54 -5.72 19.42
N THR A 133 -22.20 -6.38 20.37
CA THR A 133 -21.60 -7.41 21.23
C THR A 133 -22.04 -8.84 20.91
N ASP A 134 -23.21 -9.02 20.28
CA ASP A 134 -23.67 -10.34 19.82
C ASP A 134 -22.77 -10.86 18.69
N SER A 135 -22.32 -12.12 18.80
CA SER A 135 -21.38 -12.72 17.85
C SER A 135 -21.92 -12.77 16.42
N SER A 136 -23.21 -13.07 16.24
CA SER A 136 -23.82 -13.12 14.91
C SER A 136 -23.99 -11.72 14.31
N ALA A 137 -24.29 -10.72 15.14
CA ALA A 137 -24.34 -9.34 14.72
C ALA A 137 -22.94 -8.78 14.38
N ARG A 138 -21.89 -9.20 15.09
CA ARG A 138 -20.50 -8.85 14.74
C ARG A 138 -20.05 -9.47 13.43
N GLN A 139 -20.43 -10.71 13.15
CA GLN A 139 -20.16 -11.34 11.85
C GLN A 139 -20.76 -10.52 10.71
N LYS A 140 -21.97 -9.94 10.89
CA LYS A 140 -22.60 -9.04 9.90
C LYS A 140 -21.92 -7.69 9.72
N LEU A 141 -20.93 -7.33 10.55
CA LEU A 141 -20.06 -6.17 10.30
C LEU A 141 -19.00 -6.47 9.23
N ILE A 142 -18.76 -7.74 8.90
CA ILE A 142 -17.87 -8.13 7.81
C ILE A 142 -18.63 -7.86 6.50
N ILE A 143 -17.96 -7.28 5.49
CA ILE A 143 -18.47 -7.33 4.12
C ILE A 143 -18.01 -8.66 3.55
N ASP A 144 -18.94 -9.59 3.42
CA ASP A 144 -18.68 -10.96 3.00
C ASP A 144 -19.76 -11.38 1.97
N PRO A 145 -19.50 -11.18 0.67
CA PRO A 145 -20.39 -11.63 -0.40
C PRO A 145 -20.31 -13.14 -0.70
N GLY A 146 -19.49 -13.91 0.03
CA GLY A 146 -19.13 -15.29 -0.30
C GLY A 146 -18.25 -15.42 -1.56
N PRO A 147 -17.83 -16.64 -1.91
CA PRO A 147 -16.94 -16.89 -3.05
C PRO A 147 -17.60 -16.63 -4.40
N ARG A 148 -16.79 -16.43 -5.44
CA ARG A 148 -17.21 -16.45 -6.86
C ARG A 148 -16.34 -17.43 -7.62
N THR A 149 -16.97 -18.26 -8.46
CA THR A 149 -16.28 -19.24 -9.31
C THR A 149 -16.49 -18.94 -10.79
N LEU A 150 -15.40 -18.95 -11.57
CA LEU A 150 -15.40 -18.82 -13.02
C LEU A 150 -14.63 -19.97 -13.67
N SER A 151 -15.00 -20.33 -14.90
CA SER A 151 -14.24 -21.26 -15.74
C SER A 151 -14.45 -20.93 -17.22
N GLY A 152 -13.46 -21.25 -18.05
CA GLY A 152 -13.48 -20.91 -19.49
C GLY A 152 -12.94 -19.51 -19.79
N ALA A 153 -12.96 -19.13 -21.07
CA ALA A 153 -12.40 -17.88 -21.56
C ALA A 153 -13.40 -16.72 -21.49
N ASN A 154 -12.89 -15.49 -21.34
CA ASN A 154 -13.65 -14.23 -21.40
C ASN A 154 -14.89 -14.19 -20.48
N GLN A 155 -14.81 -14.82 -19.31
CA GLN A 155 -15.87 -14.75 -18.31
C GLN A 155 -15.69 -13.52 -17.41
N SER A 156 -16.78 -13.11 -16.76
CA SER A 156 -16.79 -11.98 -15.83
C SER A 156 -17.90 -12.16 -14.82
N ILE A 157 -17.62 -11.93 -13.54
CA ILE A 157 -18.63 -11.88 -12.48
C ILE A 157 -18.24 -10.83 -11.43
N GLU A 158 -19.20 -9.98 -11.08
CA GLU A 158 -19.05 -9.01 -10.01
C GLU A 158 -19.19 -9.71 -8.65
N VAL A 159 -18.36 -9.33 -7.68
CA VAL A 159 -18.45 -9.80 -6.30
C VAL A 159 -19.41 -8.87 -5.53
N ALA A 160 -20.72 -9.00 -5.82
CA ALA A 160 -21.73 -8.01 -5.45
C ALA A 160 -22.79 -8.51 -4.45
N ARG A 161 -23.48 -7.54 -3.82
CA ARG A 161 -24.64 -7.78 -2.95
C ARG A 161 -25.77 -8.54 -3.64
N THR A 162 -25.98 -8.30 -4.93
CA THR A 162 -27.13 -8.80 -5.68
C THR A 162 -26.96 -10.24 -6.18
N ASN A 163 -25.76 -10.82 -6.06
CA ASN A 163 -25.45 -12.15 -6.59
C ASN A 163 -24.66 -13.02 -5.59
N ILE A 164 -24.92 -12.85 -4.30
CA ILE A 164 -24.41 -13.75 -3.26
C ILE A 164 -24.87 -15.19 -3.60
N PRO A 165 -23.96 -16.18 -3.64
CA PRO A 165 -24.32 -17.56 -3.92
C PRO A 165 -25.40 -18.04 -2.94
N SER A 166 -26.44 -18.69 -3.47
CA SER A 166 -27.58 -19.14 -2.66
C SER A 166 -27.20 -20.14 -1.57
N ASP A 167 -26.09 -20.82 -1.78
CA ASP A 167 -25.52 -21.82 -0.89
C ASP A 167 -24.57 -21.20 0.15
N TYR A 168 -24.31 -19.88 0.12
CA TYR A 168 -23.56 -19.14 1.14
C TYR A 168 -24.50 -18.30 2.02
N PRO A 169 -25.03 -18.85 3.14
CA PRO A 169 -26.11 -18.23 3.91
C PRO A 169 -25.65 -17.05 4.79
N HIS A 170 -24.34 -16.85 4.92
CA HIS A 170 -23.73 -15.84 5.80
C HIS A 170 -23.44 -14.52 5.09
N GLY A 171 -23.87 -14.38 3.84
CA GLY A 171 -23.59 -13.21 3.03
C GLY A 171 -24.02 -11.89 3.68
N SER A 172 -23.09 -10.94 3.78
CA SER A 172 -23.29 -9.67 4.48
C SER A 172 -22.70 -8.47 3.74
N PHE A 173 -23.43 -7.36 3.79
CA PHE A 173 -22.99 -6.05 3.36
C PHE A 173 -23.59 -5.00 4.33
N PRO A 174 -23.00 -3.80 4.43
CA PRO A 174 -23.56 -2.72 5.24
C PRO A 174 -24.92 -2.26 4.71
N ASN A 175 -25.54 -1.30 5.39
CA ASN A 175 -26.77 -0.65 4.93
C ASN A 175 -26.63 -0.19 3.46
N SER A 176 -27.57 -0.57 2.59
CA SER A 176 -27.59 -0.17 1.17
C SER A 176 -27.97 1.31 0.96
N SER A 177 -28.26 2.02 2.04
CA SER A 177 -28.65 3.42 2.07
C SER A 177 -28.02 4.12 3.29
N PRO A 178 -26.67 4.18 3.36
CA PRO A 178 -25.97 4.79 4.49
C PRO A 178 -26.37 6.26 4.63
N LYS A 179 -26.35 6.83 5.84
CA LYS A 179 -26.65 8.27 6.01
C LYS A 179 -25.63 9.17 5.32
N TYR A 180 -24.37 8.73 5.23
CA TYR A 180 -23.24 9.49 4.72
C TYR A 180 -22.42 8.69 3.71
N GLY A 181 -21.88 9.37 2.69
CA GLY A 181 -21.00 8.78 1.70
C GLY A 181 -21.74 7.91 0.69
N TRP A 182 -21.09 6.82 0.28
CA TRP A 182 -21.54 5.91 -0.77
C TRP A 182 -21.97 4.55 -0.20
N PRO A 183 -23.01 3.91 -0.76
CA PRO A 183 -23.31 2.53 -0.43
C PRO A 183 -22.25 1.58 -0.99
N ILE A 184 -21.83 0.63 -0.16
CA ILE A 184 -20.94 -0.45 -0.57
C ILE A 184 -21.79 -1.63 -1.06
N ASN A 185 -21.65 -1.96 -2.34
CA ASN A 185 -22.45 -2.98 -3.03
C ASN A 185 -21.62 -4.02 -3.79
N SER A 186 -20.30 -3.84 -3.85
CA SER A 186 -19.36 -4.74 -4.51
C SER A 186 -18.01 -4.68 -3.80
N LEU A 187 -17.28 -5.80 -3.80
CA LEU A 187 -15.86 -5.87 -3.44
C LEU A 187 -14.94 -6.00 -4.67
N GLY A 188 -15.50 -5.94 -5.88
CA GLY A 188 -14.75 -5.93 -7.12
C GLY A 188 -15.32 -6.85 -8.18
N THR A 189 -14.49 -7.17 -9.18
CA THR A 189 -14.86 -8.01 -10.32
C THR A 189 -13.80 -9.08 -10.50
N ILE A 190 -14.21 -10.34 -10.70
CA ILE A 190 -13.29 -11.37 -11.21
C ILE A 190 -13.61 -11.68 -12.66
N LYS A 191 -12.57 -11.91 -13.46
CA LYS A 191 -12.68 -12.19 -14.89
C LYS A 191 -11.75 -13.32 -15.31
N THR A 192 -12.02 -13.91 -16.46
CA THR A 192 -11.01 -14.66 -17.20
C THR A 192 -10.67 -13.99 -18.51
N ASP A 193 -9.40 -14.04 -18.91
CA ASP A 193 -8.94 -13.57 -20.21
C ASP A 193 -9.27 -14.60 -21.32
N ARG A 194 -8.79 -14.37 -22.55
CA ARG A 194 -9.06 -15.29 -23.68
C ARG A 194 -8.36 -16.65 -23.54
N GLU A 195 -7.34 -16.76 -22.70
CA GLU A 195 -6.56 -17.99 -22.46
C GLU A 195 -6.99 -18.69 -21.17
N GLY A 196 -7.96 -18.12 -20.43
CA GLY A 196 -8.49 -18.66 -19.18
C GLY A 196 -7.68 -18.28 -17.94
N ARG A 197 -6.77 -17.29 -18.03
CA ARG A 197 -6.12 -16.71 -16.84
C ARG A 197 -7.13 -15.94 -16.02
N LEU A 198 -7.00 -16.00 -14.71
CA LEU A 198 -7.83 -15.18 -13.81
C LEU A 198 -7.31 -13.74 -13.78
N LEU A 199 -8.22 -12.79 -13.71
CA LEU A 199 -7.99 -11.39 -13.39
C LEU A 199 -8.86 -11.03 -12.19
N VAL A 200 -8.27 -10.45 -11.15
CA VAL A 200 -9.01 -9.89 -10.01
C VAL A 200 -8.90 -8.37 -10.05
N LEU A 201 -10.04 -7.69 -10.10
CA LEU A 201 -10.15 -6.24 -10.02
C LEU A 201 -10.77 -5.88 -8.67
N GLY A 202 -10.20 -4.89 -7.99
CA GLY A 202 -10.83 -4.30 -6.81
C GLY A 202 -12.12 -3.55 -7.15
N ALA A 203 -12.78 -3.05 -6.11
CA ALA A 203 -13.97 -2.21 -6.23
C ALA A 203 -13.64 -0.77 -6.65
N TYR A 204 -14.50 0.18 -6.28
CA TYR A 204 -14.60 1.50 -6.90
C TYR A 204 -14.08 2.65 -6.01
N GLY A 205 -13.49 2.35 -4.85
CA GLY A 205 -13.00 3.37 -3.91
C GLY A 205 -14.12 4.06 -3.15
N ARG A 206 -15.23 3.36 -2.91
CA ARG A 206 -16.39 3.86 -2.17
C ARG A 206 -16.20 3.74 -0.66
N ALA A 207 -16.74 4.71 0.06
CA ALA A 207 -16.79 4.71 1.52
C ALA A 207 -18.09 5.37 2.00
N GLY A 208 -18.70 4.84 3.05
CA GLY A 208 -19.92 5.38 3.63
C GLY A 208 -20.20 4.86 5.03
N GLY A 209 -21.07 5.55 5.77
CA GLY A 209 -21.42 5.20 7.14
C GLY A 209 -22.70 5.87 7.63
N ASP A 210 -23.13 5.53 8.84
CA ASP A 210 -24.39 6.00 9.41
C ASP A 210 -24.21 7.07 10.51
N GLU A 211 -22.98 7.36 10.91
CA GLU A 211 -22.61 8.39 11.87
C GLU A 211 -21.54 9.35 11.31
N PRO A 212 -21.47 10.61 11.80
CA PRO A 212 -20.49 11.58 11.34
C PRO A 212 -19.05 11.06 11.50
N ILE A 213 -18.16 11.38 10.56
CA ILE A 213 -16.77 10.93 10.67
C ILE A 213 -16.06 11.64 11.83
N THR A 214 -15.33 10.87 12.65
CA THR A 214 -14.76 11.32 13.92
C THR A 214 -13.23 11.30 13.97
N SER A 215 -12.56 10.45 13.20
CA SER A 215 -11.11 10.26 13.26
C SER A 215 -10.53 9.65 11.98
N TYR A 216 -9.21 9.47 11.95
CA TYR A 216 -8.51 8.84 10.83
C TYR A 216 -8.34 7.31 10.97
N GLY A 217 -8.21 6.79 12.20
CA GLY A 217 -7.89 5.38 12.46
C GLY A 217 -9.12 4.46 12.53
N GLY A 218 -10.32 5.04 12.55
CA GLY A 218 -11.58 4.32 12.54
C GLY A 218 -12.75 5.23 12.88
N ALA A 219 -13.86 5.02 12.19
CA ALA A 219 -15.15 5.56 12.54
C ALA A 219 -16.15 4.40 12.66
N ASP A 220 -16.83 4.29 13.80
CA ASP A 220 -17.92 3.34 13.95
C ASP A 220 -18.99 3.62 12.88
N THR A 221 -19.67 2.56 12.44
CA THR A 221 -20.64 2.52 11.34
C THR A 221 -20.11 2.77 9.93
N TRP A 222 -18.84 3.12 9.77
CA TRP A 222 -18.23 3.31 8.44
C TRP A 222 -17.75 2.01 7.83
N TYR A 223 -17.75 1.99 6.50
CA TYR A 223 -17.31 0.89 5.65
C TYR A 223 -16.59 1.46 4.42
N ASP A 224 -15.65 0.69 3.87
CA ASP A 224 -15.06 0.92 2.56
C ASP A 224 -15.07 -0.38 1.73
N ASP A 225 -14.66 -0.29 0.47
CA ASP A 225 -14.67 -1.40 -0.49
C ASP A 225 -13.28 -2.00 -0.77
N ILE A 226 -12.34 -1.82 0.17
CA ILE A 226 -11.10 -2.59 0.26
C ILE A 226 -11.45 -4.06 0.55
N ALA A 227 -10.65 -5.00 0.07
CA ALA A 227 -10.86 -6.42 0.40
C ALA A 227 -9.57 -7.21 0.23
N ASP A 228 -9.51 -8.39 0.85
CA ASP A 228 -8.52 -9.41 0.54
C ASP A 228 -9.11 -10.81 0.72
N GLY A 229 -8.44 -11.82 0.16
CA GLY A 229 -8.82 -13.21 0.40
C GLY A 229 -8.15 -14.22 -0.52
N PRO A 230 -8.49 -15.52 -0.35
CA PRO A 230 -7.90 -16.61 -1.10
C PRO A 230 -8.33 -16.60 -2.57
N VAL A 231 -7.40 -17.08 -3.40
CA VAL A 231 -7.60 -17.42 -4.81
C VAL A 231 -7.28 -18.90 -4.95
N GLU A 232 -8.29 -19.69 -5.24
CA GLU A 232 -8.17 -21.13 -5.47
C GLU A 232 -8.32 -21.44 -6.97
N CYS A 233 -7.53 -22.39 -7.44
CA CYS A 233 -7.57 -22.86 -8.82
C CYS A 233 -7.61 -24.38 -8.85
N THR A 234 -8.58 -24.94 -9.56
CA THR A 234 -8.61 -26.36 -9.91
C THR A 234 -8.40 -26.54 -11.40
N VAL A 235 -7.34 -27.26 -11.79
CA VAL A 235 -7.11 -27.65 -13.18
C VAL A 235 -7.50 -29.10 -13.35
N GLU A 236 -8.38 -29.37 -14.31
CA GLU A 236 -8.78 -30.72 -14.71
C GLU A 236 -8.11 -31.08 -16.01
N PHE A 237 -7.48 -32.26 -16.06
CA PHE A 237 -6.83 -32.80 -17.24
C PHE A 237 -7.74 -33.79 -17.97
N THR A 238 -7.49 -33.99 -19.26
CA THR A 238 -8.29 -34.88 -20.13
C THR A 238 -8.23 -36.35 -19.72
N ASP A 239 -7.23 -36.74 -18.93
CA ASP A 239 -7.11 -38.08 -18.35
C ASP A 239 -7.89 -38.25 -17.03
N GLY A 240 -8.58 -37.20 -16.56
CA GLY A 240 -9.35 -37.16 -15.31
C GLY A 240 -8.54 -36.73 -14.09
N THR A 241 -7.23 -36.49 -14.23
CA THR A 241 -6.40 -35.96 -13.15
C THR A 241 -6.85 -34.55 -12.77
N ARG A 242 -6.85 -34.23 -11.48
CA ARG A 242 -7.15 -32.89 -10.97
C ARG A 242 -6.04 -32.40 -10.06
N ILE A 243 -5.67 -31.13 -10.20
CA ILE A 243 -4.78 -30.43 -9.28
C ILE A 243 -5.51 -29.24 -8.68
N SER A 244 -5.29 -28.99 -7.39
CA SER A 244 -5.82 -27.84 -6.67
C SER A 244 -4.66 -26.99 -6.16
N LEU A 245 -4.74 -25.69 -6.40
CA LEU A 245 -3.71 -24.71 -6.09
C LEU A 245 -4.35 -23.53 -5.37
N ASN A 246 -3.57 -22.86 -4.52
CA ASN A 246 -4.02 -21.67 -3.80
C ASN A 246 -3.02 -20.51 -3.91
N SER A 247 -3.54 -19.31 -3.67
CA SER A 247 -2.86 -18.03 -3.65
C SER A 247 -3.69 -17.06 -2.80
N TRP A 248 -3.23 -15.83 -2.64
CA TRP A 248 -4.00 -14.74 -2.04
C TRP A 248 -4.10 -13.54 -2.98
N VAL A 249 -5.06 -12.66 -2.74
CA VAL A 249 -5.15 -11.35 -3.40
C VAL A 249 -5.55 -10.29 -2.39
N ALA A 250 -4.97 -9.10 -2.49
CA ALA A 250 -5.42 -7.90 -1.80
C ALA A 250 -5.82 -6.82 -2.81
N CYS A 251 -6.97 -6.19 -2.56
CA CYS A 251 -7.53 -5.08 -3.33
C CYS A 251 -7.35 -3.80 -2.53
N CYS A 252 -6.34 -2.99 -2.90
CA CYS A 252 -5.85 -1.87 -2.11
C CYS A 252 -6.11 -0.51 -2.79
N SER A 253 -5.82 0.59 -2.10
CA SER A 253 -5.92 1.94 -2.69
C SER A 253 -5.02 2.11 -3.94
N PRO A 254 -5.29 3.12 -4.80
CA PRO A 254 -4.43 3.43 -5.94
C PRO A 254 -2.97 3.69 -5.54
N ASP A 255 -2.05 3.37 -6.44
CA ASP A 255 -0.64 3.80 -6.36
C ASP A 255 -0.48 5.06 -7.22
N PHE A 256 -0.32 6.20 -6.54
CA PHE A 256 -0.23 7.49 -7.21
C PHE A 256 1.17 7.82 -7.73
N ALA A 257 2.19 6.99 -7.46
CA ALA A 257 3.54 7.19 -7.99
C ALA A 257 4.24 5.85 -8.27
N PRO A 258 3.70 5.00 -9.18
CA PRO A 258 4.09 3.60 -9.32
C PRO A 258 5.56 3.38 -9.76
N GLU A 259 6.22 4.40 -10.29
CA GLU A 259 7.63 4.35 -10.68
C GLU A 259 8.60 4.70 -9.53
N ILE A 260 8.07 5.09 -8.36
CA ILE A 260 8.85 5.41 -7.16
C ILE A 260 8.67 4.26 -6.18
N VAL A 261 9.78 3.61 -5.84
CA VAL A 261 9.77 2.40 -5.01
C VAL A 261 10.10 2.75 -3.56
N ASN A 262 9.34 2.19 -2.62
CA ASN A 262 9.61 2.30 -1.19
C ASN A 262 10.99 1.72 -0.84
N ILE A 263 11.74 2.33 0.09
CA ILE A 263 13.08 1.85 0.49
C ILE A 263 13.02 0.40 0.98
N SER A 264 12.05 0.11 1.84
CA SER A 264 11.66 -1.25 2.22
C SER A 264 10.24 -1.50 1.73
N THR A 265 10.11 -2.37 0.75
CA THR A 265 8.85 -2.81 0.12
C THR A 265 8.26 -4.00 0.87
N LEU A 266 7.01 -4.37 0.57
CA LEU A 266 6.43 -5.59 1.14
C LEU A 266 7.16 -6.86 0.67
N ASP A 267 7.75 -6.85 -0.53
CA ASP A 267 8.66 -7.91 -0.99
C ASP A 267 9.88 -8.03 -0.06
N ASP A 268 10.51 -6.92 0.32
CA ASP A 268 11.64 -6.95 1.26
C ASP A 268 11.21 -7.47 2.65
N THR A 269 10.02 -7.11 3.13
CA THR A 269 9.45 -7.63 4.39
C THR A 269 9.23 -9.14 4.33
N MET A 270 8.64 -9.64 3.24
CA MET A 270 8.38 -11.07 3.06
C MET A 270 9.67 -11.86 2.83
N PHE A 271 10.65 -11.28 2.14
CA PHE A 271 11.99 -11.84 2.01
C PHE A 271 12.65 -12.00 3.37
N ASP A 272 12.59 -10.96 4.20
CA ASP A 272 13.14 -10.96 5.55
C ASP A 272 12.52 -12.04 6.45
N VAL A 273 11.19 -12.17 6.42
CA VAL A 273 10.48 -13.27 7.10
C VAL A 273 10.93 -14.63 6.56
N GLY A 274 11.03 -14.79 5.24
CA GLY A 274 11.48 -16.01 4.59
C GLY A 274 12.89 -16.44 5.00
N VAL A 275 13.83 -15.49 5.04
CA VAL A 275 15.22 -15.72 5.44
C VAL A 275 15.30 -16.09 6.92
N ARG A 276 14.66 -15.32 7.80
CA ARG A 276 14.78 -15.51 9.26
C ARG A 276 14.02 -16.73 9.79
N HIS A 277 12.85 -17.03 9.24
CA HIS A 277 11.92 -18.00 9.83
C HIS A 277 11.69 -19.25 8.98
N PHE A 278 12.02 -19.22 7.69
CA PHE A 278 11.70 -20.31 6.76
C PHE A 278 12.89 -20.84 5.98
N ASN A 279 14.12 -20.50 6.39
CA ASN A 279 15.36 -21.00 5.80
C ASN A 279 15.43 -20.76 4.27
N LEU A 280 14.88 -19.63 3.81
CA LEU A 280 14.80 -19.30 2.37
C LEU A 280 16.19 -19.17 1.73
N VAL A 281 17.16 -18.62 2.47
CA VAL A 281 18.56 -18.51 2.06
C VAL A 281 19.46 -19.01 3.19
N PRO A 282 19.66 -20.34 3.29
CA PRO A 282 20.38 -20.96 4.42
C PRO A 282 21.82 -20.46 4.56
N ASP A 283 22.48 -20.15 3.44
CA ASP A 283 23.83 -19.61 3.41
C ASP A 283 23.92 -18.20 4.03
N MET A 284 22.79 -17.48 4.10
CA MET A 284 22.70 -16.15 4.68
C MET A 284 22.30 -16.19 6.16
N HIS A 285 21.32 -17.02 6.51
CA HIS A 285 20.82 -17.14 7.87
C HIS A 285 20.34 -18.57 8.14
N ALA A 286 20.85 -19.18 9.21
CA ALA A 286 20.49 -20.51 9.64
C ALA A 286 20.57 -20.62 11.16
N ASN A 287 19.73 -21.48 11.75
CA ASN A 287 19.72 -21.75 13.20
C ASN A 287 19.59 -20.49 14.07
N GLY A 288 18.86 -19.47 13.60
CA GLY A 288 18.65 -18.20 14.32
C GLY A 288 19.85 -17.26 14.32
N ALA A 289 20.84 -17.46 13.45
CA ALA A 289 22.02 -16.61 13.34
C ALA A 289 22.32 -16.22 11.90
N TRP A 290 22.78 -14.98 11.72
CA TRP A 290 23.33 -14.49 10.46
C TRP A 290 24.70 -15.10 10.19
N ASN A 291 24.95 -15.54 8.97
CA ASN A 291 26.26 -16.00 8.53
C ASN A 291 27.12 -14.79 8.13
N THR A 292 28.01 -14.35 9.02
CA THR A 292 28.87 -13.19 8.75
C THR A 292 29.88 -13.42 7.62
N ASP A 293 30.03 -14.64 7.09
CA ASP A 293 30.83 -14.94 5.89
C ASP A 293 30.03 -14.92 4.59
N PHE A 294 28.73 -14.64 4.64
CA PHE A 294 27.90 -14.49 3.45
C PHE A 294 28.44 -13.36 2.54
N VAL A 295 28.58 -13.64 1.25
CA VAL A 295 29.04 -12.65 0.27
C VAL A 295 27.82 -12.04 -0.42
N ALA A 296 27.53 -10.77 -0.11
CA ALA A 296 26.46 -10.03 -0.76
C ALA A 296 26.79 -9.73 -2.23
N ASN A 297 25.78 -9.35 -3.01
CA ASN A 297 25.98 -8.84 -4.36
C ASN A 297 25.53 -7.37 -4.43
N TYR A 298 26.42 -6.47 -4.85
CA TYR A 298 26.12 -5.03 -4.93
C TYR A 298 24.90 -4.72 -5.80
N GLN A 299 24.78 -5.36 -6.97
CA GLN A 299 23.71 -5.11 -7.94
C GLN A 299 22.35 -5.58 -7.43
N ARG A 300 22.32 -6.73 -6.73
CA ARG A 300 21.09 -7.33 -6.19
C ARG A 300 20.67 -6.76 -4.85
N ASP A 301 21.62 -6.57 -3.93
CA ASP A 301 21.35 -6.41 -2.50
C ASP A 301 21.53 -4.97 -2.00
N ILE A 302 22.34 -4.14 -2.69
CA ILE A 302 22.74 -2.80 -2.21
C ILE A 302 22.25 -1.69 -3.13
N LEU A 303 22.47 -1.83 -4.44
CA LEU A 303 22.09 -0.86 -5.45
C LEU A 303 20.58 -0.52 -5.41
N PRO A 304 19.64 -1.48 -5.21
CA PRO A 304 18.22 -1.14 -5.09
C PRO A 304 17.92 -0.19 -3.93
N ILE A 305 18.56 -0.34 -2.77
CA ILE A 305 18.39 0.56 -1.61
C ILE A 305 18.81 1.99 -2.01
N ILE A 306 19.97 2.12 -2.65
CA ILE A 306 20.52 3.41 -3.11
C ILE A 306 19.59 4.06 -4.15
N GLN A 307 19.11 3.28 -5.11
CA GLN A 307 18.20 3.75 -6.16
C GLN A 307 16.86 4.20 -5.57
N ARG A 308 16.28 3.45 -4.63
CA ARG A 308 15.05 3.83 -3.92
C ARG A 308 15.23 5.15 -3.18
N ILE A 309 16.29 5.30 -2.39
CA ILE A 309 16.63 6.57 -1.70
C ILE A 309 16.69 7.73 -2.70
N SER A 310 17.33 7.54 -3.84
CA SER A 310 17.49 8.59 -4.87
C SER A 310 16.16 9.10 -5.45
N ARG A 311 15.08 8.32 -5.37
CA ARG A 311 13.78 8.64 -6.00
C ARG A 311 12.82 9.38 -5.07
N TYR A 312 13.04 9.34 -3.76
CA TYR A 312 12.16 10.03 -2.81
C TYR A 312 12.09 11.55 -3.04
N GLN A 313 13.13 12.15 -3.65
CA GLN A 313 13.18 13.59 -3.95
C GLN A 313 12.02 14.09 -4.85
N TRP A 314 11.40 13.21 -5.63
CA TRP A 314 10.31 13.57 -6.54
C TRP A 314 8.95 13.70 -5.84
N VAL A 315 8.87 13.26 -4.58
CA VAL A 315 7.64 13.20 -3.78
C VAL A 315 7.81 13.71 -2.35
N SER A 316 9.04 14.08 -1.96
CA SER A 316 9.42 14.56 -0.62
C SER A 316 10.74 15.33 -0.62
N ASN A 317 10.90 16.25 0.33
CA ASN A 317 12.13 17.01 0.57
C ASN A 317 13.02 16.29 1.60
N VAL A 318 13.85 15.38 1.09
CA VAL A 318 14.76 14.52 1.89
C VAL A 318 16.22 14.72 1.51
N GLN A 319 16.63 15.98 1.32
CA GLN A 319 17.96 16.35 0.80
C GLN A 319 19.12 15.82 1.66
N SER A 320 18.91 15.61 2.97
CA SER A 320 19.90 14.98 3.85
C SER A 320 20.28 13.55 3.41
N MET A 321 19.41 12.87 2.66
CA MET A 321 19.69 11.55 2.10
C MET A 321 20.54 11.59 0.82
N SER A 322 20.81 12.78 0.24
CA SER A 322 21.48 12.90 -1.07
C SER A 322 22.91 12.35 -1.10
N ALA A 323 23.66 12.45 0.00
CA ALA A 323 24.99 11.88 0.12
C ALA A 323 24.98 10.35 -0.07
N PHE A 324 23.87 9.69 0.27
CA PHE A 324 23.70 8.24 0.20
C PHE A 324 23.34 7.72 -1.21
N CYS A 325 23.16 8.61 -2.18
CA CYS A 325 22.87 8.25 -3.57
C CYS A 325 23.67 9.03 -4.62
N SER A 326 24.69 9.79 -4.20
CA SER A 326 25.47 10.68 -5.07
C SER A 326 26.83 10.14 -5.48
N TYR A 327 27.21 8.93 -5.05
CA TYR A 327 28.50 8.31 -5.35
C TYR A 327 29.68 9.20 -4.96
N ILE A 328 29.62 9.81 -3.77
CA ILE A 328 30.71 10.64 -3.19
C ILE A 328 32.02 9.86 -3.00
N PHE A 329 31.94 8.53 -3.04
CA PHE A 329 33.02 7.58 -3.30
C PHE A 329 32.45 6.44 -4.16
N ASP A 330 33.29 5.53 -4.65
CA ASP A 330 32.81 4.37 -5.43
C ASP A 330 32.10 3.37 -4.51
N PHE A 331 30.77 3.38 -4.51
CA PHE A 331 29.95 2.45 -3.72
C PHE A 331 30.12 0.99 -4.14
N SER A 332 30.67 0.74 -5.33
CA SER A 332 30.82 -0.59 -5.90
C SER A 332 32.22 -1.20 -5.71
N ASP A 333 33.18 -0.45 -5.17
CA ASP A 333 34.54 -0.91 -4.90
C ASP A 333 34.63 -1.65 -3.55
N PRO A 334 34.87 -2.98 -3.53
CA PRO A 334 35.02 -3.76 -2.30
C PRO A 334 36.44 -3.67 -1.69
N SER A 335 37.38 -2.96 -2.33
CA SER A 335 38.78 -2.96 -1.92
C SER A 335 38.97 -2.47 -0.48
N PRO A 336 40.04 -2.93 0.22
CA PRO A 336 40.40 -2.40 1.54
C PRO A 336 40.65 -0.89 1.55
N ALA A 337 41.09 -0.31 0.43
CA ALA A 337 41.35 1.13 0.33
C ALA A 337 40.06 1.96 0.47
N ASN A 338 38.90 1.38 0.14
CA ASN A 338 37.59 2.03 0.24
C ASN A 338 36.79 1.59 1.48
N ALA A 339 37.34 0.73 2.34
CA ALA A 339 36.63 0.16 3.49
C ALA A 339 36.14 1.23 4.48
N ALA A 340 36.98 2.22 4.81
CA ALA A 340 36.61 3.28 5.74
C ALA A 340 35.40 4.10 5.25
N ASN A 341 35.29 4.36 3.94
CA ASN A 341 34.17 5.08 3.36
C ASN A 341 32.86 4.27 3.49
N ARG A 342 32.91 2.96 3.18
CA ARG A 342 31.73 2.08 3.29
C ARG A 342 31.29 1.91 4.74
N GLN A 343 32.24 1.75 5.67
CA GLN A 343 31.96 1.65 7.10
C GLN A 343 31.33 2.94 7.63
N GLN A 344 31.84 4.11 7.24
CA GLN A 344 31.23 5.40 7.62
C GLN A 344 29.85 5.59 7.00
N TYR A 345 29.64 5.18 5.75
CA TYR A 345 28.31 5.21 5.13
C TYR A 345 27.32 4.36 5.93
N PHE A 346 27.73 3.13 6.29
CA PHE A 346 26.90 2.19 7.02
C PHE A 346 26.61 2.65 8.46
N SER A 347 27.56 3.29 9.14
CA SER A 347 27.39 3.77 10.52
C SER A 347 26.30 4.84 10.66
N TYR A 348 25.84 5.45 9.57
CA TYR A 348 24.70 6.36 9.58
C TYR A 348 23.34 5.65 9.48
N PHE A 349 23.28 4.34 9.19
CA PHE A 349 22.03 3.59 9.18
C PHE A 349 21.69 3.10 10.58
N ARG A 350 20.45 3.34 11.02
CA ARG A 350 19.99 2.88 12.34
C ARG A 350 19.97 1.37 12.40
N LYS A 351 20.49 0.79 13.49
CA LYS A 351 20.29 -0.63 13.80
C LYS A 351 18.78 -0.92 13.94
N PRO A 352 18.24 -1.93 13.22
CA PRO A 352 16.83 -2.28 13.28
C PRO A 352 16.38 -2.68 14.69
N THR A 353 15.11 -2.39 15.00
CA THR A 353 14.48 -2.86 16.24
C THR A 353 14.41 -4.38 16.24
N ILE A 354 14.96 -5.02 17.27
CA ILE A 354 14.86 -6.47 17.50
C ILE A 354 14.20 -6.69 18.86
N TYR A 355 13.07 -7.39 18.83
CA TYR A 355 12.35 -7.81 20.03
C TYR A 355 12.97 -9.11 20.55
N THR A 356 13.57 -9.04 21.74
CA THR A 356 14.17 -10.21 22.40
C THR A 356 13.45 -10.49 23.73
N PRO A 357 13.54 -11.71 24.29
CA PRO A 357 13.06 -11.98 25.64
C PRO A 357 13.69 -11.10 26.73
N ASN A 358 14.85 -10.48 26.46
CA ASN A 358 15.59 -9.64 27.40
C ASN A 358 15.32 -8.13 27.21
N GLY A 359 14.45 -7.75 26.27
CA GLY A 359 14.14 -6.36 25.97
C GLY A 359 14.21 -6.04 24.47
N ILE A 360 14.14 -4.75 24.17
CA ILE A 360 14.18 -4.20 22.81
C ILE A 360 15.62 -3.75 22.53
N GLU A 361 16.23 -4.28 21.48
CA GLU A 361 17.48 -3.74 20.92
C GLU A 361 17.16 -2.89 19.69
N GLY A 362 18.00 -1.88 19.39
CA GLY A 362 17.89 -1.10 18.15
C GLY A 362 18.11 0.39 18.39
N GLU A 363 18.02 1.18 17.31
CA GLU A 363 18.28 2.62 17.32
C GLU A 363 17.13 3.43 16.70
N SER A 364 15.93 2.86 16.63
CA SER A 364 14.74 3.50 16.04
C SER A 364 14.30 4.79 16.76
N ILE A 365 14.85 5.09 17.94
CA ILE A 365 14.64 6.35 18.68
C ILE A 365 15.64 7.46 18.31
N THR A 366 16.78 7.11 17.72
CA THR A 366 17.91 8.03 17.51
C THR A 366 17.76 8.79 16.20
N LEU A 367 17.64 10.11 16.24
CA LEU A 367 17.56 10.91 15.00
C LEU A 367 18.93 11.17 14.38
N PHE A 368 19.89 11.70 15.15
CA PHE A 368 21.18 12.19 14.65
C PHE A 368 22.32 11.24 15.00
N SER A 369 23.27 11.09 14.06
CA SER A 369 24.56 10.45 14.32
C SER A 369 25.48 11.34 15.17
N GLU A 370 26.64 10.81 15.57
CA GLU A 370 27.69 11.58 16.25
C GLU A 370 28.20 12.78 15.43
N ASP A 371 28.11 12.69 14.09
CA ASP A 371 28.47 13.76 13.15
C ASP A 371 27.33 14.79 12.93
N ASN A 372 26.24 14.71 13.71
CA ASN A 372 25.04 15.55 13.59
C ASN A 372 24.32 15.44 12.23
N ILE A 373 24.41 14.28 11.57
CA ILE A 373 23.65 13.98 10.35
C ILE A 373 22.39 13.20 10.74
N PRO A 374 21.20 13.52 10.21
CA PRO A 374 20.03 12.67 10.38
C PRO A 374 20.33 11.25 9.88
N MET A 375 20.21 10.25 10.76
CA MET A 375 20.45 8.85 10.45
C MET A 375 19.46 8.31 9.42
N MET A 376 19.85 7.23 8.77
CA MET A 376 19.21 6.65 7.60
C MET A 376 18.36 5.41 7.92
N PRO A 377 17.27 5.19 7.15
CA PRO A 377 16.65 6.18 6.25
C PRO A 377 15.96 7.31 7.05
N LEU A 378 15.96 8.54 6.53
CA LEU A 378 15.26 9.64 7.19
C LEU A 378 13.75 9.59 6.87
N ASN A 379 13.00 8.92 7.73
CA ASN A 379 11.55 8.80 7.64
C ASN A 379 10.98 8.47 9.04
N SER A 380 9.67 8.63 9.24
CA SER A 380 8.98 8.15 10.44
C SER A 380 9.11 6.63 10.59
N GLY A 381 9.18 6.14 11.84
CA GLY A 381 9.13 4.72 12.20
C GLY A 381 7.70 4.21 12.41
N SER A 382 7.54 2.96 12.84
CA SER A 382 6.21 2.35 12.97
C SER A 382 5.41 2.82 14.19
N ASN A 383 6.00 3.64 15.07
CA ASN A 383 5.25 4.40 16.07
C ASN A 383 5.97 5.69 16.49
N SER A 384 5.75 6.75 15.71
CA SER A 384 6.06 8.13 16.07
C SER A 384 4.81 8.93 16.49
N VAL A 385 3.75 8.25 16.95
CA VAL A 385 2.41 8.82 17.16
C VAL A 385 2.00 8.80 18.62
N SER A 386 2.15 7.67 19.32
CA SER A 386 1.76 7.49 20.73
C SER A 386 2.97 7.21 21.61
N ASN A 387 2.80 7.23 22.94
CA ASN A 387 3.89 7.01 23.90
C ASN A 387 3.95 5.56 24.42
N VAL A 388 3.45 4.59 23.65
CA VAL A 388 3.40 3.16 24.03
C VAL A 388 4.04 2.36 22.90
N ASP A 389 4.98 1.47 23.19
CA ASP A 389 5.72 0.69 22.17
C ASP A 389 6.30 1.59 21.07
N ILE A 390 7.26 2.45 21.44
CA ILE A 390 7.73 3.54 20.60
C ILE A 390 8.75 3.07 19.56
N GLU A 391 8.53 3.47 18.30
CA GLU A 391 9.49 3.34 17.19
C GLU A 391 9.45 4.63 16.34
N LYS A 392 10.32 5.58 16.66
CA LYS A 392 10.18 6.97 16.18
C LYS A 392 10.61 7.18 14.74
N PHE A 393 11.71 6.57 14.35
CA PHE A 393 12.37 6.76 13.07
C PHE A 393 12.59 5.44 12.36
N LEU A 394 12.55 5.49 11.03
CA LEU A 394 12.66 4.32 10.20
C LEU A 394 14.04 3.66 10.34
N THR A 395 14.01 2.33 10.30
CA THR A 395 15.18 1.46 10.12
C THR A 395 14.96 0.64 8.85
N LEU A 396 16.04 0.14 8.22
CA LEU A 396 15.89 -0.94 7.24
C LEU A 396 15.39 -2.21 7.95
N ASN A 397 14.82 -3.17 7.24
CA ASN A 397 14.55 -4.48 7.85
C ASN A 397 15.87 -5.23 8.17
N GLN A 398 15.79 -6.29 8.97
CA GLN A 398 16.99 -6.97 9.47
C GLN A 398 17.86 -7.55 8.34
N THR A 399 17.24 -8.14 7.31
CA THR A 399 17.94 -8.69 6.15
C THR A 399 18.63 -7.61 5.31
N GLN A 400 17.95 -6.50 5.01
CA GLN A 400 18.54 -5.36 4.30
C GLN A 400 19.72 -4.76 5.08
N TYR A 401 19.56 -4.60 6.40
CA TYR A 401 20.62 -4.09 7.28
C TYR A 401 21.83 -5.03 7.33
N PHE A 402 21.60 -6.35 7.45
CA PHE A 402 22.65 -7.36 7.40
C PHE A 402 23.40 -7.33 6.05
N LEU A 403 22.69 -7.28 4.93
CA LEU A 403 23.34 -7.21 3.61
C LEU A 403 24.17 -5.93 3.47
N LEU A 404 23.66 -4.79 3.98
CA LEU A 404 24.40 -3.53 4.00
C LEU A 404 25.64 -3.60 4.91
N SER A 405 25.59 -4.33 6.03
CA SER A 405 26.79 -4.55 6.87
C SER A 405 27.83 -5.41 6.17
N GLN A 406 27.42 -6.45 5.43
CA GLN A 406 28.35 -7.25 4.61
C GLN A 406 29.04 -6.39 3.54
N TRP A 407 28.29 -5.48 2.90
CA TRP A 407 28.85 -4.49 1.97
C TRP A 407 29.86 -3.57 2.64
N ALA A 408 29.55 -3.07 3.84
CA ALA A 408 30.45 -2.21 4.61
C ALA A 408 31.78 -2.92 4.88
N GLU A 409 31.73 -4.18 5.30
CA GLU A 409 32.88 -5.04 5.58
C GLU A 409 33.65 -5.50 4.32
N GLY A 410 33.21 -5.12 3.12
CA GLY A 410 33.83 -5.55 1.85
C GLY A 410 33.54 -7.00 1.48
N LYS A 411 32.61 -7.66 2.16
CA LYS A 411 32.14 -9.02 1.85
C LYS A 411 31.04 -8.98 0.78
N PHE A 412 31.38 -8.43 -0.38
CA PHE A 412 30.47 -8.38 -1.52
C PHE A 412 31.19 -8.47 -2.86
N VAL A 413 30.42 -8.85 -3.88
CA VAL A 413 30.84 -8.80 -5.29
C VAL A 413 29.98 -7.81 -6.07
N ASN A 414 30.52 -7.21 -7.12
CA ASN A 414 29.78 -6.37 -8.06
C ASN A 414 29.59 -7.12 -9.39
N ASP A 415 28.72 -8.13 -9.39
CA ASP A 415 28.42 -8.93 -10.58
C ASP A 415 27.02 -8.59 -11.12
N PRO A 416 26.89 -7.98 -12.32
CA PRO A 416 25.59 -7.71 -12.94
C PRO A 416 24.87 -8.97 -13.44
N ASN A 417 25.54 -10.13 -13.52
CA ASN A 417 24.94 -11.42 -13.90
C ASN A 417 24.60 -12.29 -12.67
N TYR A 418 24.30 -11.65 -11.54
CA TYR A 418 23.98 -12.32 -10.31
C TYR A 418 22.81 -13.29 -10.46
N GLN A 419 22.83 -14.35 -9.65
CA GLN A 419 21.69 -15.25 -9.56
C GLN A 419 20.61 -14.62 -8.65
N PRO A 420 19.36 -14.51 -9.13
CA PRO A 420 18.25 -14.13 -8.28
C PRO A 420 18.08 -15.10 -7.10
N TYR A 421 17.55 -14.61 -5.99
CA TYR A 421 17.08 -15.49 -4.93
C TYR A 421 15.99 -16.43 -5.45
N PRO A 422 15.76 -17.60 -4.82
CA PRO A 422 14.81 -18.63 -5.29
C PRO A 422 13.35 -18.22 -5.05
N LEU A 423 12.93 -17.11 -5.65
CA LEU A 423 11.62 -16.48 -5.52
C LEU A 423 10.93 -16.38 -6.88
N CYS A 424 9.60 -16.39 -6.84
CA CYS A 424 8.79 -16.14 -8.03
C CYS A 424 8.81 -14.65 -8.36
N SER A 425 9.38 -14.27 -9.51
CA SER A 425 9.51 -12.87 -9.93
C SER A 425 8.17 -12.12 -9.99
N ALA A 426 7.08 -12.79 -10.38
CA ALA A 426 5.75 -12.18 -10.39
C ALA A 426 5.24 -11.85 -8.98
N THR A 427 5.55 -12.67 -7.97
CA THR A 427 5.21 -12.33 -6.59
C THR A 427 6.03 -11.13 -6.11
N SER A 428 7.34 -11.10 -6.40
CA SER A 428 8.19 -9.96 -6.04
C SER A 428 7.74 -8.68 -6.76
N ALA A 429 7.30 -8.76 -8.02
CA ALA A 429 6.71 -7.64 -8.73
C ALA A 429 5.42 -7.14 -8.07
N ALA A 430 4.53 -8.03 -7.64
CA ALA A 430 3.30 -7.63 -6.95
C ALA A 430 3.61 -6.96 -5.59
N MET A 431 4.41 -7.61 -4.75
CA MET A 431 4.69 -7.14 -3.38
C MET A 431 5.68 -5.96 -3.33
N GLY A 432 6.60 -5.88 -4.30
CA GLY A 432 7.60 -4.81 -4.36
C GLY A 432 6.99 -3.44 -4.64
N ASN A 433 5.76 -3.40 -5.16
CA ASN A 433 5.00 -2.17 -5.39
C ASN A 433 4.09 -1.80 -4.20
N CYS A 434 4.27 -2.43 -3.03
CA CYS A 434 3.57 -2.11 -1.79
C CYS A 434 4.52 -1.63 -0.71
N VAL A 435 3.99 -0.88 0.26
CA VAL A 435 4.74 -0.42 1.43
C VAL A 435 5.16 -1.60 2.29
N GLY A 436 6.46 -1.69 2.61
CA GLY A 436 6.99 -2.63 3.61
C GLY A 436 7.19 -1.99 4.97
N LEU A 437 7.79 -0.80 5.01
CA LEU A 437 8.02 -0.02 6.23
C LEU A 437 7.89 1.50 5.98
N PRO A 438 7.51 2.31 6.99
CA PRO A 438 6.99 1.89 8.31
C PRO A 438 5.57 1.30 8.20
N MET A 439 5.06 0.68 9.27
CA MET A 439 3.69 0.13 9.30
C MET A 439 2.87 0.71 10.46
N CYS A 440 2.31 1.91 10.25
CA CYS A 440 1.53 2.66 11.23
C CYS A 440 0.23 3.29 10.66
N PRO A 441 -0.72 2.55 10.08
CA PRO A 441 -0.69 1.12 9.81
C PRO A 441 0.12 0.74 8.56
N GLY A 442 0.34 1.67 7.63
CA GLY A 442 0.82 1.37 6.28
C GLY A 442 -0.17 1.93 5.25
N ILE A 443 -0.21 1.33 4.06
CA ILE A 443 -1.14 1.72 2.99
C ILE A 443 -1.97 0.52 2.54
N GLU A 444 -1.31 -0.50 1.98
CA GLU A 444 -2.00 -1.72 1.51
C GLU A 444 -2.36 -2.68 2.64
N VAL A 445 -1.38 -2.96 3.50
CA VAL A 445 -1.40 -3.92 4.61
C VAL A 445 -0.54 -3.39 5.77
N THR A 446 -0.48 -4.12 6.88
CA THR A 446 0.26 -3.70 8.09
C THR A 446 1.17 -4.80 8.65
N TRP A 447 1.70 -4.57 9.85
CA TRP A 447 2.71 -5.37 10.56
C TRP A 447 2.35 -6.84 10.75
N SER A 448 1.10 -7.27 10.54
CA SER A 448 0.76 -8.71 10.51
C SER A 448 1.58 -9.45 9.45
N MET A 449 1.92 -8.79 8.34
CA MET A 449 2.78 -9.35 7.29
C MET A 449 4.24 -9.59 7.74
N GLN A 450 4.65 -9.08 8.89
CA GLN A 450 5.96 -9.38 9.48
C GLN A 450 5.93 -10.65 10.35
N ASN A 451 4.74 -11.14 10.72
CA ASN A 451 4.59 -12.27 11.62
C ASN A 451 4.67 -13.61 10.84
N PRO A 452 5.63 -14.51 11.14
CA PRO A 452 5.76 -15.77 10.42
C PRO A 452 4.54 -16.69 10.57
N ALA A 453 3.71 -16.54 11.60
CA ALA A 453 2.55 -17.39 11.87
C ALA A 453 1.47 -17.34 10.78
N ILE A 454 1.45 -16.28 9.95
CA ILE A 454 0.48 -16.13 8.87
C ILE A 454 0.91 -16.84 7.57
N TYR A 455 2.15 -17.35 7.51
CA TYR A 455 2.73 -17.94 6.32
C TYR A 455 2.82 -19.47 6.43
N ALA A 456 2.43 -20.17 5.37
CA ALA A 456 2.63 -21.62 5.24
C ALA A 456 4.06 -21.98 4.81
N SER A 457 4.69 -21.07 4.04
CA SER A 457 6.06 -21.15 3.55
C SER A 457 6.48 -19.76 3.05
N PRO A 458 7.75 -19.51 2.64
CA PRO A 458 8.14 -18.21 2.11
C PRO A 458 7.17 -17.73 1.04
N TYR A 459 6.64 -16.52 1.20
CA TYR A 459 5.71 -15.89 0.26
C TYR A 459 4.39 -16.64 0.00
N ARG A 460 3.97 -17.54 0.89
CA ARG A 460 2.67 -18.22 0.82
C ARG A 460 1.88 -17.98 2.09
N ILE A 461 0.76 -17.29 1.99
CA ILE A 461 -0.20 -17.13 3.09
C ILE A 461 -0.77 -18.50 3.45
N ALA A 462 -0.74 -18.84 4.73
CA ALA A 462 -1.47 -19.99 5.24
C ALA A 462 -2.96 -19.64 5.26
N GLN A 463 -3.82 -20.48 4.72
CA GLN A 463 -5.27 -20.30 4.74
C GLN A 463 -5.87 -21.05 5.95
N SER A 464 -6.81 -20.41 6.64
CA SER A 464 -7.57 -20.97 7.75
C SER A 464 -8.95 -21.40 7.26
N GLY A 465 -9.24 -22.69 7.28
CA GLY A 465 -10.48 -23.23 6.70
C GLY A 465 -10.45 -23.32 5.18
N ASP A 466 -11.58 -23.68 4.59
CA ASP A 466 -11.82 -23.79 3.16
C ASP A 466 -13.24 -23.29 2.85
N GLU A 467 -13.64 -23.29 1.57
CA GLU A 467 -14.99 -22.84 1.19
C GLU A 467 -16.11 -23.64 1.86
N SER A 468 -15.89 -24.93 2.18
CA SER A 468 -16.88 -25.74 2.91
C SER A 468 -17.05 -25.26 4.34
N ASN A 469 -15.95 -24.88 5.00
CA ASN A 469 -15.96 -24.30 6.34
C ASN A 469 -16.67 -22.94 6.36
N TYR A 470 -16.33 -22.05 5.42
CA TYR A 470 -16.95 -20.72 5.33
C TYR A 470 -18.43 -20.81 5.01
N GLN A 471 -18.83 -21.75 4.14
CA GLN A 471 -20.24 -22.01 3.84
C GLN A 471 -21.03 -22.39 5.10
N MET A 472 -20.43 -23.22 5.96
CA MET A 472 -21.10 -23.69 7.18
C MET A 472 -21.13 -22.62 8.28
N HIS A 473 -20.07 -21.84 8.44
CA HIS A 473 -19.87 -21.01 9.64
C HIS A 473 -19.76 -19.50 9.37
N GLY A 474 -19.56 -19.09 8.12
CA GLY A 474 -19.15 -17.74 7.76
C GLY A 474 -17.74 -17.42 8.26
N LEU A 475 -17.35 -16.16 8.16
CA LEU A 475 -16.04 -15.69 8.61
C LEU A 475 -16.04 -15.30 10.10
N SER A 476 -14.89 -15.47 10.75
CA SER A 476 -14.70 -15.15 12.15
C SER A 476 -14.43 -13.64 12.35
N PRO A 477 -15.27 -12.90 13.10
CA PRO A 477 -15.11 -11.44 13.25
C PRO A 477 -13.97 -11.03 14.20
N SER A 478 -13.55 -11.91 15.12
CA SER A 478 -12.61 -11.60 16.20
C SER A 478 -11.37 -12.49 16.25
N ARG A 479 -11.20 -13.38 15.27
CA ARG A 479 -10.03 -14.26 15.16
C ARG A 479 -8.80 -13.47 14.72
N ASP A 480 -7.72 -13.57 15.49
CA ASP A 480 -6.43 -13.00 15.15
C ASP A 480 -5.54 -14.08 14.51
N GLU A 481 -5.25 -13.92 13.22
CA GLU A 481 -4.41 -14.84 12.46
C GLU A 481 -2.95 -14.85 12.92
N THR A 482 -2.51 -13.80 13.62
CA THR A 482 -1.16 -13.70 14.17
C THR A 482 -0.99 -14.54 15.44
N GLU A 483 -2.10 -14.96 16.09
CA GLU A 483 -2.10 -16.00 17.15
C GLU A 483 -1.89 -17.41 16.55
N GLY A 484 -1.97 -17.56 15.22
CA GLY A 484 -1.72 -18.80 14.48
C GLY A 484 -2.94 -19.36 13.76
N GLY A 485 -2.72 -20.42 12.97
CA GLY A 485 -3.79 -21.17 12.28
C GLY A 485 -4.16 -20.66 10.89
N GLY A 486 -3.41 -19.72 10.29
CA GLY A 486 -3.64 -19.19 8.94
C GLY A 486 -4.60 -18.00 8.90
N CYS A 487 -4.85 -17.47 7.71
CA CYS A 487 -5.70 -16.31 7.43
C CYS A 487 -7.05 -16.76 6.86
N GLU A 488 -8.11 -16.06 7.24
CA GLU A 488 -9.41 -16.05 6.56
C GLU A 488 -9.51 -14.86 5.59
N PRO A 489 -10.46 -14.86 4.63
CA PRO A 489 -10.75 -13.69 3.81
C PRO A 489 -10.88 -12.39 4.64
N GLY A 490 -10.23 -11.32 4.19
CA GLY A 490 -10.23 -10.01 4.84
C GLY A 490 -9.20 -9.83 5.96
N ASP A 491 -8.43 -10.86 6.32
CA ASP A 491 -7.48 -10.78 7.45
C ASP A 491 -6.27 -9.88 7.17
N LEU A 492 -5.82 -9.76 5.91
CA LEU A 492 -4.64 -8.95 5.61
C LEU A 492 -4.92 -7.44 5.69
N THR A 493 -6.15 -7.02 5.41
CA THR A 493 -6.55 -5.60 5.33
C THR A 493 -7.37 -5.11 6.53
N LYS A 494 -7.83 -5.99 7.43
CA LYS A 494 -8.74 -5.61 8.54
C LYS A 494 -8.18 -4.59 9.53
N ARG A 495 -6.85 -4.49 9.65
CA ARG A 495 -6.18 -3.58 10.59
C ARG A 495 -6.02 -2.15 10.05
N MET A 496 -6.17 -1.93 8.75
CA MET A 496 -6.03 -0.62 8.12
C MET A 496 -7.17 0.33 8.55
N ALA A 497 -7.04 1.64 8.30
CA ALA A 497 -8.12 2.58 8.61
C ALA A 497 -9.41 2.24 7.87
N ILE A 498 -10.51 2.69 8.48
CA ILE A 498 -11.86 2.61 7.95
C ILE A 498 -12.52 3.99 8.04
N PRO A 499 -12.74 4.66 6.90
CA PRO A 499 -12.36 4.25 5.54
C PRO A 499 -10.88 4.56 5.21
N TRP A 500 -10.29 3.86 4.23
CA TRP A 500 -8.87 4.00 3.85
C TRP A 500 -8.46 5.41 3.43
N GLN A 501 -9.38 6.22 2.89
CA GLN A 501 -9.12 7.61 2.51
C GLN A 501 -8.72 8.47 3.72
N ALA A 502 -9.17 8.10 4.93
CA ALA A 502 -8.82 8.80 6.15
C ALA A 502 -7.36 8.55 6.55
N ASP A 503 -6.86 7.32 6.34
CA ASP A 503 -5.42 7.04 6.40
C ASP A 503 -4.69 7.90 5.36
N PHE A 504 -5.08 7.81 4.08
CA PHE A 504 -4.41 8.52 2.99
C PHE A 504 -4.29 10.05 3.23
N PHE A 505 -5.31 10.68 3.84
CA PHE A 505 -5.25 12.09 4.22
C PHE A 505 -4.18 12.41 5.29
N ASN A 506 -3.93 11.47 6.21
CA ASN A 506 -2.97 11.58 7.31
C ASN A 506 -1.61 10.91 7.02
N CYS A 507 -1.50 10.15 5.93
CA CYS A 507 -0.28 9.51 5.41
C CYS A 507 0.67 10.53 4.78
N THR A 508 1.04 11.58 5.50
CA THR A 508 1.78 12.72 4.95
C THR A 508 3.12 12.85 5.65
N ILE A 509 3.12 13.50 6.81
CA ILE A 509 4.29 13.84 7.62
C ILE A 509 3.96 13.74 9.11
N GLN A 510 5.00 13.66 9.94
CA GLN A 510 4.92 13.68 11.39
C GLN A 510 6.00 14.60 11.96
N TYR A 511 5.65 15.35 12.99
CA TYR A 511 6.63 15.99 13.85
C TYR A 511 7.02 15.01 14.95
N VAL A 512 8.28 14.60 14.94
CA VAL A 512 8.77 13.52 15.81
C VAL A 512 9.74 14.12 16.82
N ASN A 513 9.46 13.96 18.11
CA ASN A 513 10.41 14.34 19.15
C ASN A 513 11.66 13.47 19.05
N PHE A 514 12.84 14.06 19.17
CA PHE A 514 14.12 13.34 19.06
C PHE A 514 15.03 13.47 20.30
N THR A 515 14.54 14.07 21.38
CA THR A 515 15.34 14.32 22.60
C THR A 515 14.91 13.48 23.79
N ASP A 516 13.65 13.05 23.82
CA ASP A 516 13.09 12.21 24.86
C ASP A 516 12.73 10.85 24.24
N PRO A 517 13.39 9.74 24.60
CA PRO A 517 13.13 8.44 23.98
C PRO A 517 11.72 7.90 24.28
N ASP A 518 11.11 8.30 25.39
CA ASP A 518 9.87 7.72 25.92
C ASP A 518 8.63 8.55 25.56
N ILE A 519 8.80 9.70 24.90
CA ILE A 519 7.71 10.63 24.61
C ILE A 519 7.70 11.03 23.13
N ASN A 520 6.64 10.63 22.42
CA ASN A 520 6.27 11.22 21.13
C ASN A 520 5.44 12.49 21.33
N LYS A 521 4.46 12.46 22.24
CA LYS A 521 3.50 13.55 22.47
C LYS A 521 3.33 13.90 23.95
N LEU A 522 3.11 15.18 24.21
CA LEU A 522 2.67 15.71 25.50
C LEU A 522 1.38 16.50 25.29
N ASN A 523 0.33 16.18 26.05
CA ASN A 523 -1.01 16.81 25.92
C ASN A 523 -1.59 16.74 24.49
N GLY A 524 -1.38 15.62 23.79
CA GLY A 524 -1.90 15.40 22.43
C GLY A 524 -1.15 16.16 21.32
N MET A 525 -0.04 16.82 21.63
CA MET A 525 0.81 17.50 20.66
C MET A 525 2.22 16.89 20.64
N PRO A 526 2.90 16.84 19.48
CA PRO A 526 4.31 16.46 19.42
C PRO A 526 5.18 17.24 20.42
N LEU A 527 5.97 16.53 21.22
CA LEU A 527 6.84 17.17 22.22
C LEU A 527 8.00 17.92 21.51
N PRO A 528 8.17 19.24 21.70
CA PRO A 528 9.33 19.96 21.20
C PRO A 528 10.62 19.62 21.99
N PRO A 529 11.82 19.70 21.36
CA PRO A 529 12.02 19.92 19.94
C PRO A 529 11.61 18.69 19.13
N SER A 530 11.10 18.92 17.92
CA SER A 530 10.65 17.88 17.01
C SER A 530 11.24 18.07 15.63
N TYR A 531 11.32 16.98 14.87
CA TYR A 531 11.84 16.93 13.52
C TYR A 531 10.73 16.60 12.52
N TYR A 532 10.81 17.20 11.33
CA TYR A 532 9.89 16.95 10.22
C TYR A 532 10.25 15.62 9.54
N ALA A 533 9.43 14.58 9.73
CA ALA A 533 9.63 13.27 9.12
C ALA A 533 8.45 12.91 8.21
N TYR A 534 8.73 12.25 7.09
CA TYR A 534 7.68 11.75 6.19
C TYR A 534 7.11 10.42 6.67
N TRP A 535 5.92 10.04 6.15
CA TRP A 535 5.34 8.72 6.33
C TRP A 535 5.65 7.77 5.17
N TRP A 536 4.97 7.92 4.02
CA TRP A 536 5.14 7.05 2.85
C TRP A 536 5.18 7.86 1.54
N PRO A 537 6.22 8.69 1.31
CA PRO A 537 6.29 9.53 0.11
C PRO A 537 6.00 8.83 -1.23
N PRO A 538 6.48 7.59 -1.49
CA PRO A 538 6.17 6.90 -2.74
C PRO A 538 4.68 6.57 -2.90
N GLN A 539 4.02 6.14 -1.82
CA GLN A 539 2.63 5.69 -1.88
C GLN A 539 1.61 6.82 -1.66
N ALA A 540 2.00 7.84 -0.91
CA ALA A 540 1.23 9.03 -0.57
C ALA A 540 2.12 10.28 -0.71
N PRO A 541 2.32 10.78 -1.95
CA PRO A 541 3.19 11.91 -2.23
C PRO A 541 2.85 13.16 -1.42
N TRP A 542 3.85 14.00 -1.14
CA TRP A 542 3.64 15.23 -0.36
C TRP A 542 4.17 16.48 -1.06
N ASP A 543 5.42 16.46 -1.51
CA ASP A 543 6.05 17.57 -2.24
C ASP A 543 6.35 17.13 -3.66
N VAL A 544 5.63 17.66 -4.65
CA VAL A 544 5.67 17.18 -6.05
C VAL A 544 5.86 18.33 -7.02
N LEU A 545 6.36 18.03 -8.22
CA LEU A 545 6.49 19.01 -9.29
C LEU A 545 5.22 19.08 -10.15
N THR A 546 4.80 20.29 -10.49
CA THR A 546 3.71 20.53 -11.45
C THR A 546 4.14 20.13 -12.88
N GLY A 547 3.25 19.44 -13.60
CA GLY A 547 3.54 18.90 -14.93
C GLY A 547 2.86 19.60 -16.11
N ASP A 548 2.03 20.62 -15.87
CA ASP A 548 1.17 21.26 -16.89
C ASP A 548 1.98 22.08 -17.91
N LEU A 549 1.99 21.66 -19.18
CA LEU A 549 2.83 22.29 -20.22
C LEU A 549 2.06 23.24 -21.15
N THR A 550 0.73 23.17 -21.19
CA THR A 550 -0.07 24.07 -22.04
C THR A 550 -0.61 25.26 -21.26
N ALA A 551 -0.86 26.38 -21.95
CA ALA A 551 -1.44 27.58 -21.34
C ALA A 551 -2.83 27.31 -20.72
N ALA A 552 -3.62 26.41 -21.31
CA ALA A 552 -4.95 26.05 -20.81
C ALA A 552 -4.85 25.24 -19.51
N GLU A 553 -3.95 24.26 -19.44
CA GLU A 553 -3.71 23.48 -18.22
C GLU A 553 -3.14 24.37 -17.11
N GLN A 554 -2.15 25.21 -17.39
CA GLN A 554 -1.57 26.14 -16.41
C GLN A 554 -2.59 27.17 -15.89
N ALA A 555 -3.49 27.64 -16.75
CA ALA A 555 -4.58 28.53 -16.34
C ALA A 555 -5.57 27.86 -15.37
N LEU A 556 -5.80 26.55 -15.50
CA LEU A 556 -6.61 25.76 -14.56
C LEU A 556 -5.82 25.40 -13.29
N ALA A 557 -4.53 25.10 -13.43
CA ALA A 557 -3.68 24.71 -12.32
C ALA A 557 -3.29 25.88 -11.41
N HIS A 558 -3.26 27.09 -11.97
CA HIS A 558 -2.75 28.31 -11.35
C HIS A 558 -1.27 28.21 -10.96
N THR A 559 -0.50 27.42 -11.71
CA THR A 559 0.93 27.20 -11.48
C THR A 559 1.66 27.05 -12.81
N PRO A 560 2.91 27.55 -12.93
CA PRO A 560 3.78 27.14 -14.02
C PRO A 560 4.24 25.67 -13.85
N ALA A 561 4.74 25.05 -14.91
CA ALA A 561 5.42 23.75 -14.83
C ALA A 561 6.72 23.79 -14.02
N GLY A 562 7.07 22.67 -13.37
CA GLY A 562 8.31 22.51 -12.63
C GLY A 562 8.32 23.19 -11.25
N LEU A 563 7.20 23.75 -10.80
CA LEU A 563 7.05 24.30 -9.46
C LEU A 563 6.82 23.16 -8.47
N GLN A 564 7.59 23.12 -7.39
CA GLN A 564 7.30 22.19 -6.29
C GLN A 564 6.14 22.73 -5.45
N VAL A 565 5.12 21.89 -5.25
CA VAL A 565 3.90 22.22 -4.53
C VAL A 565 3.45 21.06 -3.65
N ASN A 566 2.53 21.33 -2.71
CA ASN A 566 1.88 20.26 -1.98
C ASN A 566 1.01 19.41 -2.92
N TYR A 567 1.17 18.09 -2.87
CA TYR A 567 0.43 17.14 -3.70
C TYR A 567 -1.08 17.21 -3.48
N ALA A 568 -1.49 17.26 -2.20
CA ALA A 568 -2.90 17.25 -1.81
C ALA A 568 -3.54 18.66 -1.73
N ARG A 569 -2.93 19.68 -2.35
CA ARG A 569 -3.46 21.06 -2.41
C ARG A 569 -4.88 21.08 -2.97
N GLY A 570 -5.82 21.72 -2.28
CA GLY A 570 -7.24 21.73 -2.63
C GLY A 570 -8.11 20.75 -1.82
N ILE A 571 -7.55 19.62 -1.38
CA ILE A 571 -8.22 18.66 -0.48
C ILE A 571 -7.88 19.02 0.95
N ASN A 572 -8.72 19.84 1.60
CA ASN A 572 -8.43 20.47 2.89
C ASN A 572 -9.07 19.77 4.11
N SER A 573 -9.79 18.66 3.91
CA SER A 573 -10.46 17.91 4.99
C SER A 573 -10.53 16.40 4.72
N TYR A 574 -10.80 15.61 5.77
CA TYR A 574 -11.04 14.16 5.64
C TYR A 574 -12.22 13.85 4.71
N VAL A 575 -13.29 14.64 4.82
CA VAL A 575 -14.48 14.48 3.98
C VAL A 575 -14.13 14.64 2.52
N GLN A 576 -13.36 15.68 2.19
CA GLN A 576 -12.89 15.89 0.82
C GLN A 576 -12.01 14.74 0.34
N MET A 577 -11.12 14.17 1.18
CA MET A 577 -10.36 13.00 0.72
C MET A 577 -11.25 11.79 0.43
N ILE A 578 -12.30 11.57 1.22
CA ILE A 578 -13.27 10.50 0.97
C ILE A 578 -13.98 10.68 -0.38
N THR A 579 -14.30 11.93 -0.75
CA THR A 579 -15.09 12.22 -1.95
C THR A 579 -14.26 12.56 -3.18
N GLU A 580 -13.01 13.01 -3.01
CA GLU A 580 -12.21 13.69 -4.04
C GLU A 580 -10.83 13.05 -4.24
N TRP A 581 -10.53 11.90 -3.60
CA TRP A 581 -9.25 11.20 -3.79
C TRP A 581 -8.89 10.99 -5.27
N SER A 582 -9.89 10.75 -6.12
CA SER A 582 -9.72 10.53 -7.57
C SER A 582 -9.36 11.80 -8.34
N TYR A 583 -9.42 12.99 -7.72
CA TYR A 583 -9.06 14.25 -8.37
C TYR A 583 -7.55 14.50 -8.38
N LEU A 584 -6.82 13.85 -7.48
CA LEU A 584 -5.36 13.91 -7.39
C LEU A 584 -4.70 13.39 -8.66
N GLY A 585 -3.53 13.93 -9.01
CA GLY A 585 -2.75 13.46 -10.16
C GLY A 585 -1.92 12.21 -9.86
N PHE A 586 -1.33 11.63 -10.89
CA PHE A 586 -0.32 10.58 -10.76
C PHE A 586 1.07 11.17 -11.02
N ILE A 587 2.05 10.79 -10.21
CA ILE A 587 3.45 11.18 -10.37
C ILE A 587 4.11 10.19 -11.32
N ARG A 588 4.48 10.69 -12.49
CA ARG A 588 4.96 9.87 -13.61
C ARG A 588 6.20 10.46 -14.26
N ASN A 589 7.12 9.62 -14.71
CA ASN A 589 8.24 10.02 -15.53
C ASN A 589 7.79 10.49 -16.91
N GLN A 590 8.00 11.78 -17.20
CA GLN A 590 7.70 12.40 -18.48
C GLN A 590 8.88 12.37 -19.45
N ASN A 591 10.08 11.98 -19.00
CA ASN A 591 11.16 11.71 -19.94
C ASN A 591 10.87 10.37 -20.63
N SER A 592 10.48 10.42 -21.91
CA SER A 592 10.21 9.26 -22.76
C SER A 592 11.37 8.91 -23.71
N GLY A 593 12.51 9.61 -23.61
CA GLY A 593 13.68 9.33 -24.43
C GLY A 593 14.34 7.99 -24.09
N ALA A 594 15.27 7.55 -24.94
CA ALA A 594 15.97 6.26 -24.78
C ALA A 594 16.76 6.11 -23.45
N ASN A 595 17.00 7.21 -22.73
CA ASN A 595 17.67 7.23 -21.44
C ASN A 595 16.72 7.60 -20.27
N SER A 596 15.41 7.47 -20.45
CA SER A 596 14.37 7.82 -19.45
C SER A 596 14.65 7.25 -18.06
N ASN A 597 15.12 6.00 -17.99
CA ASN A 597 15.44 5.33 -16.73
C ASN A 597 16.63 5.96 -16.01
N ARG A 598 17.59 6.54 -16.75
CA ARG A 598 18.80 7.18 -16.21
C ARG A 598 18.61 8.66 -15.90
N PHE A 599 17.80 9.37 -16.69
CA PHE A 599 17.52 10.80 -16.53
C PHE A 599 16.04 11.04 -16.29
N PRO A 600 15.50 10.56 -15.17
CA PRO A 600 14.08 10.67 -14.92
C PRO A 600 13.65 12.12 -14.71
N TYR A 601 12.43 12.44 -15.14
CA TYR A 601 11.76 13.70 -14.86
C TYR A 601 10.33 13.40 -14.42
N LEU A 602 10.12 13.28 -13.11
CA LEU A 602 8.81 12.91 -12.56
C LEU A 602 8.03 14.16 -12.17
N VAL A 603 6.80 14.24 -12.67
CA VAL A 603 5.88 15.36 -12.41
C VAL A 603 4.46 14.82 -12.22
N GLU A 604 3.61 15.65 -11.63
CA GLU A 604 2.18 15.39 -11.51
C GLU A 604 1.50 15.46 -12.88
N THR A 605 0.71 14.42 -13.20
CA THR A 605 -0.06 14.28 -14.44
C THR A 605 -1.49 13.89 -14.14
N GLU A 606 -2.42 14.15 -15.07
CA GLU A 606 -3.82 13.70 -14.99
C GLU A 606 -4.58 14.22 -13.75
N ARG A 607 -4.09 15.29 -13.11
CA ARG A 607 -4.79 15.95 -12.00
C ARG A 607 -6.02 16.69 -12.53
N LEU A 608 -7.14 16.58 -11.82
CA LEU A 608 -8.38 17.25 -12.24
C LEU A 608 -8.43 18.70 -11.72
N HIS A 609 -7.58 19.56 -12.28
CA HIS A 609 -7.47 20.97 -11.89
C HIS A 609 -8.83 21.70 -11.91
N GLY A 610 -9.70 21.36 -12.87
CA GLY A 610 -11.03 21.93 -13.01
C GLY A 610 -11.97 21.73 -11.80
N MET A 611 -11.64 20.82 -10.88
CA MET A 611 -12.41 20.53 -9.66
C MET A 611 -12.02 21.41 -8.45
N PHE A 612 -10.97 22.21 -8.58
CA PHE A 612 -10.50 23.12 -7.53
C PHE A 612 -10.71 24.58 -7.94
N GLU A 613 -10.98 25.43 -6.95
CA GLU A 613 -10.83 26.87 -7.05
C GLU A 613 -9.44 27.28 -6.55
N TYR A 614 -9.06 28.50 -6.91
CA TYR A 614 -7.81 29.12 -6.51
C TYR A 614 -8.03 30.57 -6.07
N GLN A 615 -7.30 30.98 -5.04
CA GLN A 615 -7.22 32.37 -4.62
C GLN A 615 -5.82 32.72 -4.15
N ASP A 616 -5.27 33.82 -4.67
CA ASP A 616 -4.12 34.50 -4.09
C ASP A 616 -4.59 35.42 -2.96
N VAL A 617 -4.19 35.11 -1.73
CA VAL A 617 -4.51 35.92 -0.55
C VAL A 617 -3.31 36.81 -0.21
N PRO A 618 -3.40 38.14 -0.33
CA PRO A 618 -2.35 39.06 0.11
C PRO A 618 -2.04 38.88 1.60
N VAL A 619 -0.76 38.86 1.97
CA VAL A 619 -0.33 38.69 3.36
C VAL A 619 -0.86 39.83 4.25
N SER A 620 -1.06 41.02 3.69
CA SER A 620 -1.70 42.15 4.37
C SER A 620 -3.09 41.86 4.94
N GLN A 621 -3.84 40.91 4.37
CA GLN A 621 -5.14 40.49 4.92
C GLN A 621 -4.99 39.69 6.23
N ILE A 622 -3.83 39.06 6.42
CA ILE A 622 -3.50 38.23 7.59
C ILE A 622 -2.77 39.06 8.65
N SER A 623 -1.76 39.85 8.23
CA SER A 623 -0.95 40.66 9.14
C SER A 623 -1.61 41.96 9.56
N HIS A 624 -2.66 42.39 8.84
CA HIS A 624 -3.27 43.70 8.95
C HIS A 624 -2.30 44.87 8.67
N ASN A 625 -1.17 44.59 8.01
CA ASN A 625 -0.22 45.60 7.53
C ASN A 625 -0.34 45.75 6.00
N PRO A 626 -0.80 46.91 5.48
CA PRO A 626 -0.96 47.13 4.04
C PRO A 626 0.32 46.91 3.22
N ASP A 627 1.49 47.18 3.81
CA ASP A 627 2.79 47.04 3.16
C ASP A 627 3.12 45.59 2.80
N ASP A 628 2.48 44.62 3.46
CA ASP A 628 2.69 43.19 3.18
C ASP A 628 1.91 42.70 1.93
N SER A 629 1.23 43.59 1.21
CA SER A 629 0.42 43.22 0.02
C SER A 629 1.26 42.77 -1.18
N GLU A 630 2.58 43.03 -1.17
CA GLU A 630 3.49 42.58 -2.23
C GLU A 630 3.69 41.06 -2.23
N THR A 631 3.37 40.38 -1.13
CA THR A 631 3.44 38.92 -1.01
C THR A 631 2.03 38.33 -0.95
N THR A 632 1.78 37.26 -1.70
CA THR A 632 0.53 36.49 -1.64
C THR A 632 0.78 35.07 -1.14
N VAL A 633 -0.27 34.47 -0.61
CA VAL A 633 -0.33 33.04 -0.27
C VAL A 633 -1.31 32.38 -1.24
N PRO A 634 -0.87 31.43 -2.07
CA PRO A 634 -1.77 30.72 -2.96
C PRO A 634 -2.60 29.70 -2.18
N ILE A 635 -3.92 29.73 -2.35
CA ILE A 635 -4.85 28.82 -1.68
C ILE A 635 -5.68 28.09 -2.74
N TRP A 636 -5.54 26.77 -2.77
CA TRP A 636 -6.45 25.88 -3.50
C TRP A 636 -7.50 25.33 -2.55
N TYR A 637 -8.74 25.24 -3.01
CA TYR A 637 -9.84 24.63 -2.27
C TYR A 637 -10.85 23.97 -3.22
N SER A 638 -11.52 22.92 -2.77
CA SER A 638 -12.54 22.22 -3.58
C SER A 638 -13.68 23.15 -3.99
N LYS A 639 -14.15 23.02 -5.24
CA LYS A 639 -15.33 23.71 -5.76
C LYS A 639 -16.60 23.21 -5.04
N PRO A 640 -17.41 24.09 -4.44
CA PRO A 640 -18.73 23.69 -3.95
C PRO A 640 -19.56 23.10 -5.10
N GLN A 641 -20.21 21.95 -4.88
CA GLN A 641 -21.01 21.22 -5.87
C GLN A 641 -22.01 22.10 -6.67
N GLN A 642 -22.47 23.20 -6.08
CA GLN A 642 -23.42 24.15 -6.67
C GLN A 642 -22.82 25.07 -7.77
N LYS A 643 -21.50 25.07 -7.99
CA LYS A 643 -20.80 25.98 -8.93
C LYS A 643 -20.08 25.29 -10.09
N LEU A 644 -20.30 23.99 -10.31
CA LEU A 644 -19.70 23.27 -11.44
C LEU A 644 -20.35 23.71 -12.77
N ALA A 645 -19.52 24.00 -13.79
CA ALA A 645 -20.00 24.34 -15.13
C ALA A 645 -20.78 23.17 -15.76
N PRO A 646 -21.79 23.41 -16.62
CA PRO A 646 -22.65 22.35 -17.18
C PRO A 646 -21.90 21.22 -17.88
N GLU A 647 -20.79 21.52 -18.54
CA GLU A 647 -19.90 20.57 -19.22
C GLU A 647 -19.13 19.65 -18.25
N HIS A 648 -18.75 20.16 -17.07
CA HIS A 648 -18.18 19.34 -15.99
C HIS A 648 -19.27 18.59 -15.19
N ALA A 649 -20.49 19.14 -15.13
CA ALA A 649 -21.65 18.42 -14.62
C ALA A 649 -22.03 17.25 -15.54
N GLU A 650 -21.78 17.33 -16.85
CA GLU A 650 -22.07 16.25 -17.81
C GLU A 650 -21.09 15.06 -17.70
N LEU A 651 -19.82 15.34 -17.38
CA LEU A 651 -18.80 14.33 -17.02
C LEU A 651 -19.13 13.56 -15.72
N LEU A 652 -19.84 14.21 -14.80
CA LEU A 652 -20.38 13.61 -13.57
C LEU A 652 -21.74 12.91 -13.78
N ARG A 653 -22.50 13.29 -14.82
CA ARG A 653 -23.90 12.91 -15.07
C ARG A 653 -24.15 11.61 -15.84
N LEU A 654 -23.24 10.63 -15.86
CA LEU A 654 -23.60 9.26 -16.23
C LEU A 654 -24.42 8.54 -15.11
N ARG A 655 -25.36 9.27 -14.50
CA ARG A 655 -26.80 9.03 -14.23
C ARG A 655 -27.35 7.72 -13.66
N VAL A 656 -26.58 7.03 -12.81
CA VAL A 656 -27.18 6.19 -11.74
C VAL A 656 -26.48 6.39 -10.39
N GLU A 657 -25.18 6.72 -10.41
CA GLU A 657 -24.36 6.69 -9.19
C GLU A 657 -24.47 7.95 -8.33
N GLU A 658 -24.56 9.16 -8.91
CA GLU A 658 -24.70 10.41 -8.15
C GLU A 658 -25.97 10.46 -7.26
N GLU A 659 -27.03 9.74 -7.63
CA GLU A 659 -28.27 9.68 -6.82
C GLU A 659 -28.11 8.88 -5.52
N MET A 660 -26.97 8.18 -5.34
CA MET A 660 -26.70 7.35 -4.18
C MET A 660 -25.73 7.97 -3.16
N PHE A 661 -25.02 9.05 -3.51
CA PHE A 661 -24.12 9.75 -2.59
C PHE A 661 -24.89 10.63 -1.61
N ARG A 662 -24.46 10.65 -0.34
CA ARG A 662 -25.04 11.52 0.70
C ARG A 662 -23.97 12.37 1.37
N GLU A 663 -24.26 13.66 1.53
CA GLU A 663 -23.34 14.66 2.12
C GLU A 663 -22.84 14.21 3.49
N ILE A 664 -21.51 14.14 3.66
CA ILE A 664 -20.89 13.61 4.88
C ILE A 664 -20.81 14.69 5.96
N ALA A 665 -21.38 14.41 7.13
CA ALA A 665 -21.20 15.24 8.31
C ALA A 665 -19.89 14.91 9.05
N VAL A 666 -19.32 15.93 9.70
CA VAL A 666 -18.17 15.82 10.62
C VAL A 666 -18.65 16.07 12.05
N ALA A 667 -18.20 15.24 13.00
CA ALA A 667 -18.55 15.40 14.40
C ALA A 667 -18.15 16.77 14.96
N GLU A 668 -19.01 17.37 15.81
CA GLU A 668 -18.84 18.74 16.32
C GLU A 668 -17.54 18.92 17.10
N SER A 669 -17.12 17.91 17.86
CA SER A 669 -15.83 17.87 18.58
C SER A 669 -14.60 17.96 17.66
N GLN A 670 -14.74 17.61 16.38
CA GLN A 670 -13.69 17.75 15.36
C GLN A 670 -13.77 19.08 14.60
N ARG A 671 -14.95 19.71 14.54
CA ARG A 671 -15.13 21.05 13.92
C ARG A 671 -14.47 22.17 14.72
N GLN A 672 -14.28 21.98 16.02
CA GLN A 672 -13.75 23.01 16.94
C GLN A 672 -12.23 22.97 17.13
N ARG A 673 -11.50 22.10 16.44
CA ARG A 673 -10.03 22.10 16.51
C ARG A 673 -9.47 23.28 15.71
N THR A 674 -8.53 24.00 16.31
CA THR A 674 -7.73 25.08 15.73
C THR A 674 -7.38 24.78 14.26
N PRO A 675 -7.41 25.75 13.33
CA PRO A 675 -7.02 25.54 11.94
C PRO A 675 -5.74 24.71 11.90
N ARG A 676 -5.79 23.54 11.24
CA ARG A 676 -4.58 22.75 11.06
C ARG A 676 -3.63 23.66 10.28
N ARG A 677 -2.43 23.92 10.83
CA ARG A 677 -1.34 24.53 10.05
C ARG A 677 -1.21 23.74 8.75
N GLY A 678 -0.68 24.32 7.67
CA GLY A 678 -0.54 23.66 6.35
C GLY A 678 0.20 22.30 6.32
N THR A 679 0.56 21.77 7.48
CA THR A 679 1.15 20.47 7.75
C THR A 679 0.16 19.53 8.44
N ARG A 680 -0.12 18.37 7.84
CA ARG A 680 -1.14 17.40 8.29
C ARG A 680 -0.53 16.34 9.22
N THR A 681 -0.07 16.74 10.40
CA THR A 681 0.47 15.81 11.41
C THR A 681 -0.62 14.98 12.08
N ARG A 682 -0.32 13.72 12.42
CA ARG A 682 -1.22 12.88 13.24
C ARG A 682 -1.15 13.34 14.70
N PHE A 683 -2.27 13.85 15.21
CA PHE A 683 -2.44 14.31 16.59
C PHE A 683 -3.10 13.24 17.47
#